data_AF-A0A7U9CVH8-F1
#
_entry.id   AF-A0A7U9CVH8-F1
#
_cell.length_a   1.000
_cell.length_b   1.000
_cell.length_c   1.000
_cell.angle_alpha   90.00
_cell.angle_beta   90.00
_cell.angle_gamma   90.00
#
_symmetry.space_group_name_H-M   'P 1'
#
loop_
_entity.id
_entity.type
_entity.pdbx_description
1 polymer ?
#
loop_
_entity_poly.entity_id
_entity_poly.type
_entity_poly.pdbx_seq_one_letter_code
_entity_poly.pdbx_strand_id
1 'polypeptide(L)'
;MNQWLWGDMQVDLDVDGTQVTGLPRFQQAATQGRRLRRLAIGLGALAGAGWVLALFVELFAAQSIWPALLMNLGAALLVLVAGLQSAWWVTQWRARVMHPVVQASLNEVEQTAPDGWYERLLERLGQRGLHLLGQIGAAALWLGGWSVLIVLSIEQVWNLALPAATVGLSATVGAALMLLLGFGLLVLERQLAQENPAQWPEAGNLAQLARVAIISLVLGALCLLFASDASVWPVRLAVLIGILPGLVAIELLLRAVLSVFSPRREQLEPTLLARSFVADMLRWPPQPLLALQHELHNRFGIDLRQIWAFSYMRRAFLPVLALVAAVGWMLTGIHEIPLQGRGIYERFGKPVQVFGPGLHAGLPWPLGRVLSVENGVVHELATSVGDAPAPTQAEPAEAPAPMTANRLWDASHVNDKSQVIASSRGDQQSFQIVNMDVRFVYRIGLRDQDALAAIYNNADVPTLIRSTASRILVHDFASRTLDGLLGADRVGLGEEIGHAVQNDLQQLNSGVEILATVVEAIHPPAGAANAYHSVQAAQIGAQALISRERGAAAEASNQAQLQASLARDQASASAREINATAQAADLKFSAEQKAYSSAGQAFVLEQYLSQLSLGLSKAKLLVLDHRLGGSSNAPTIDLRTFTLPADPTPARTPAQPGVAP
;
A
#
# COMPACT_ATOMS: atom_id res chain seq x y z
N MET A 1 71.11 -21.86 -23.95
CA MET A 1 69.85 -21.12 -23.74
C MET A 1 68.67 -21.89 -24.36
N ASN A 2 68.50 -23.18 -24.02
CA ASN A 2 67.56 -24.13 -24.67
C ASN A 2 66.75 -24.98 -23.66
N GLN A 3 66.31 -24.41 -22.53
CA GLN A 3 65.51 -25.14 -21.52
C GLN A 3 64.01 -24.80 -21.52
N TRP A 4 63.55 -23.88 -22.38
CA TRP A 4 62.16 -23.39 -22.36
C TRP A 4 61.21 -24.09 -23.35
N LEU A 5 61.70 -24.98 -24.22
CA LEU A 5 60.87 -25.64 -25.25
C LEU A 5 60.26 -26.99 -24.81
N TRP A 6 60.59 -27.47 -23.61
CA TRP A 6 60.17 -28.81 -23.13
C TRP A 6 59.05 -28.79 -22.07
N GLY A 7 58.44 -27.64 -21.78
CA GLY A 7 57.46 -27.48 -20.69
C GLY A 7 56.02 -27.89 -21.05
N ASP A 8 55.62 -27.74 -22.31
CA ASP A 8 54.21 -27.88 -22.76
C ASP A 8 53.97 -29.07 -23.72
N MET A 9 54.98 -29.91 -23.95
CA MET A 9 54.84 -31.06 -24.86
C MET A 9 54.18 -32.23 -24.12
N GLN A 10 53.00 -32.64 -24.60
CA GLN A 10 52.31 -33.86 -24.17
C GLN A 10 53.25 -35.06 -24.38
N VAL A 11 53.34 -35.95 -23.40
CA VAL A 11 54.08 -37.21 -23.58
C VAL A 11 53.23 -38.15 -24.43
N ASP A 12 53.78 -38.58 -25.56
CA ASP A 12 53.26 -39.67 -26.37
C ASP A 12 54.05 -40.94 -26.04
N LEU A 13 53.36 -41.97 -25.56
CA LEU A 13 53.98 -43.25 -25.16
C LEU A 13 54.39 -44.12 -26.36
N ASP A 14 53.95 -43.79 -27.58
CA ASP A 14 54.28 -44.54 -28.81
C ASP A 14 55.61 -44.10 -29.45
N VAL A 15 56.18 -42.97 -29.00
CA VAL A 15 57.47 -42.47 -29.51
C VAL A 15 58.61 -43.09 -28.71
N ASP A 16 59.32 -44.05 -29.32
CA ASP A 16 60.50 -44.71 -28.74
C ASP A 16 61.52 -43.68 -28.20
N GLY A 17 61.72 -43.68 -26.87
CA GLY A 17 62.81 -42.94 -26.22
C GLY A 17 62.43 -41.95 -25.11
N THR A 18 61.15 -41.71 -24.80
CA THR A 18 60.79 -40.85 -23.66
C THR A 18 60.92 -41.60 -22.32
N GLN A 19 62.00 -41.37 -21.57
CA GLN A 19 62.16 -41.90 -20.21
C GLN A 19 61.21 -41.18 -19.24
N VAL A 20 59.97 -41.66 -19.17
CA VAL A 20 58.89 -41.13 -18.29
C VAL A 20 59.29 -41.15 -16.81
N THR A 21 60.19 -42.07 -16.42
CA THR A 21 60.72 -42.22 -15.05
C THR A 21 61.58 -41.04 -14.58
N GLY A 22 62.15 -40.24 -15.48
CA GLY A 22 62.97 -39.07 -15.16
C GLY A 22 62.19 -37.77 -14.99
N LEU A 23 60.89 -37.75 -15.33
CA LEU A 23 60.08 -36.53 -15.29
C LEU A 23 59.47 -36.32 -13.88
N PRO A 24 59.70 -35.17 -13.23
CA PRO A 24 59.22 -34.91 -11.87
C PRO A 24 57.68 -34.94 -11.77
N ARG A 25 56.97 -34.53 -12.84
CA ARG A 25 55.49 -34.58 -12.92
C ARG A 25 54.90 -36.00 -12.84
N PHE A 26 55.67 -37.03 -13.22
CA PHE A 26 55.22 -38.43 -13.14
C PHE A 26 55.56 -39.05 -11.77
N GLN A 27 56.73 -38.74 -11.20
CA GLN A 27 57.14 -39.23 -9.88
C GLN A 27 56.23 -38.71 -8.75
N GLN A 28 55.78 -37.46 -8.84
CA GLN A 28 54.92 -36.84 -7.81
C GLN A 28 53.41 -37.07 -8.06
N ALA A 29 53.03 -37.70 -9.16
CA ALA A 29 51.62 -37.82 -9.57
C ALA A 29 50.75 -38.52 -8.50
N ALA A 30 51.27 -39.57 -7.85
CA ALA A 30 50.51 -40.32 -6.84
C ALA A 30 50.23 -39.49 -5.56
N THR A 31 51.21 -38.68 -5.11
CA THR A 31 51.05 -37.84 -3.91
C THR A 31 50.15 -36.64 -4.21
N GLN A 32 50.36 -35.99 -5.36
CA GLN A 32 49.48 -34.92 -5.87
C GLN A 32 48.04 -35.40 -6.04
N GLY A 33 47.82 -36.59 -6.61
CA GLY A 33 46.49 -37.18 -6.76
C GLY A 33 45.78 -37.43 -5.43
N ARG A 34 46.47 -37.95 -4.41
CA ARG A 34 45.88 -38.11 -3.06
C ARG A 34 45.49 -36.76 -2.45
N ARG A 35 46.32 -35.74 -2.64
CA ARG A 35 46.07 -34.38 -2.15
C ARG A 35 44.87 -33.74 -2.83
N LEU A 36 44.80 -33.80 -4.16
CA LEU A 36 43.69 -33.31 -4.96
C LEU A 36 42.36 -33.95 -4.54
N ARG A 37 42.35 -35.27 -4.35
CA ARG A 37 41.16 -36.00 -3.90
C ARG A 37 40.69 -35.55 -2.51
N ARG A 38 41.61 -35.38 -1.55
CA ARG A 38 41.26 -34.90 -0.20
C ARG A 38 40.67 -33.48 -0.24
N LEU A 39 41.27 -32.59 -1.02
CA LEU A 39 40.76 -31.22 -1.19
C LEU A 39 39.39 -31.19 -1.87
N ALA A 40 39.21 -31.98 -2.93
CA ALA A 40 37.93 -32.09 -3.63
C ALA A 40 36.81 -32.59 -2.71
N ILE A 41 37.08 -33.62 -1.88
CA ILE A 41 36.10 -34.13 -0.90
C ILE A 41 35.81 -33.08 0.18
N GLY A 42 36.84 -32.42 0.73
CA GLY A 42 36.66 -31.40 1.78
C GLY A 42 35.86 -30.20 1.30
N LEU A 43 36.20 -29.65 0.13
CA LEU A 43 35.48 -28.52 -0.46
C LEU A 43 34.09 -28.91 -0.95
N GLY A 44 33.92 -30.12 -1.50
CA GLY A 44 32.61 -30.64 -1.90
C GLY A 44 31.67 -30.84 -0.72
N ALA A 45 32.17 -31.37 0.42
CA ALA A 45 31.40 -31.49 1.65
C ALA A 45 30.98 -30.12 2.20
N LEU A 46 31.86 -29.12 2.11
CA LEU A 46 31.57 -27.76 2.56
C LEU A 46 30.54 -27.06 1.67
N ALA A 47 30.66 -27.21 0.34
CA ALA A 47 29.67 -26.70 -0.61
C ALA A 47 28.29 -27.35 -0.38
N GLY A 48 28.26 -28.67 -0.19
CA GLY A 48 27.04 -29.41 0.13
C GLY A 48 26.40 -28.98 1.45
N ALA A 49 27.19 -28.76 2.50
CA ALA A 49 26.70 -28.23 3.77
C ALA A 49 26.10 -26.82 3.62
N GLY A 50 26.73 -25.96 2.80
CA GLY A 50 26.19 -24.64 2.46
C GLY A 50 24.84 -24.71 1.74
N TRP A 51 24.68 -25.65 0.81
CA TRP A 51 23.41 -25.87 0.09
C TRP A 51 22.32 -26.46 0.98
N VAL A 52 22.63 -27.41 1.86
CA VAL A 52 21.67 -27.93 2.84
C VAL A 52 21.21 -26.81 3.78
N LEU A 53 22.13 -25.94 4.22
CA LEU A 53 21.79 -24.77 5.02
C LEU A 53 20.93 -23.78 4.23
N ALA A 54 21.23 -23.56 2.94
CA ALA A 54 20.42 -22.70 2.07
C ALA A 54 18.98 -23.20 1.95
N LEU A 55 18.79 -24.50 1.66
CA LEU A 55 17.48 -25.14 1.59
C LEU A 55 16.71 -25.05 2.91
N PHE A 56 17.39 -25.25 4.04
CA PHE A 56 16.78 -25.09 5.35
C PHE A 56 16.30 -23.65 5.57
N VAL A 57 17.15 -22.65 5.27
CA VAL A 57 16.77 -21.24 5.43
C VAL A 57 15.65 -20.85 4.47
N GLU A 58 15.64 -21.38 3.25
CA GLU A 58 14.59 -21.13 2.26
C GLU A 58 13.21 -21.61 2.75
N LEU A 59 13.15 -22.75 3.46
CA LEU A 59 11.90 -23.26 4.04
C LEU A 59 11.27 -22.32 5.09
N PHE A 60 12.08 -21.56 5.84
CA PHE A 60 11.60 -20.71 6.94
C PHE A 60 11.64 -19.21 6.61
N ALA A 61 12.48 -18.79 5.67
CA ALA A 61 12.76 -17.40 5.35
C ALA A 61 13.14 -17.22 3.87
N ALA A 62 12.23 -17.58 2.96
CA ALA A 62 12.45 -17.53 1.50
C ALA A 62 12.84 -16.14 0.96
N GLN A 63 12.45 -15.04 1.62
CA GLN A 63 12.80 -13.66 1.21
C GLN A 63 14.12 -13.15 1.82
N SER A 64 14.90 -14.03 2.43
CA SER A 64 16.18 -13.71 3.05
C SER A 64 17.31 -13.59 2.03
N ILE A 65 18.39 -12.86 2.38
CA ILE A 65 19.64 -12.83 1.60
C ILE A 65 20.39 -14.17 1.62
N TRP A 66 20.15 -15.00 2.65
CA TRP A 66 20.94 -16.19 2.95
C TRP A 66 20.87 -17.30 1.87
N PRO A 67 19.70 -17.69 1.33
CA PRO A 67 19.63 -18.70 0.28
C PRO A 67 20.46 -18.31 -0.95
N ALA A 68 20.31 -17.06 -1.43
CA ALA A 68 21.04 -16.56 -2.60
C ALA A 68 22.54 -16.60 -2.38
N LEU A 69 22.97 -16.13 -1.21
CA LEU A 69 24.38 -16.07 -0.85
C LEU A 69 24.98 -17.49 -0.71
N LEU A 70 24.37 -18.36 0.08
CA LEU A 70 24.89 -19.71 0.34
C LEU A 70 24.92 -20.59 -0.92
N MET A 71 23.89 -20.47 -1.78
CA MET A 71 23.83 -21.23 -3.03
C MET A 71 24.93 -20.78 -4.00
N ASN A 72 25.09 -19.46 -4.19
CA ASN A 72 26.13 -18.88 -5.06
C ASN A 72 27.56 -19.16 -4.54
N LEU A 73 27.78 -19.14 -3.23
CA LEU A 73 29.08 -19.49 -2.63
C LEU A 73 29.37 -20.98 -2.76
N GLY A 74 28.37 -21.85 -2.55
CA GLY A 74 28.48 -23.29 -2.79
C GLY A 74 28.80 -23.60 -4.26
N ALA A 75 28.14 -22.91 -5.19
CA ALA A 75 28.43 -22.98 -6.63
C ALA A 75 29.88 -22.61 -6.95
N ALA A 76 30.41 -21.53 -6.35
CA ALA A 76 31.80 -21.11 -6.55
C ALA A 76 32.82 -22.14 -6.02
N LEU A 77 32.53 -22.80 -4.89
CA LEU A 77 33.35 -23.90 -4.38
C LEU A 77 33.28 -25.14 -5.28
N LEU A 78 32.12 -25.44 -5.84
CA LEU A 78 31.96 -26.56 -6.77
C LEU A 78 32.70 -26.37 -8.09
N VAL A 79 32.83 -25.14 -8.58
CA VAL A 79 33.72 -24.83 -9.72
C VAL A 79 35.16 -25.28 -9.43
N LEU A 80 35.66 -25.00 -8.22
CA LEU A 80 36.98 -25.45 -7.79
C LEU A 80 37.03 -26.98 -7.63
N VAL A 81 35.99 -27.61 -7.09
CA VAL A 81 35.88 -29.08 -6.99
C VAL A 81 35.94 -29.73 -8.36
N ALA A 82 35.22 -29.21 -9.35
CA ALA A 82 35.24 -29.68 -10.73
C ALA A 82 36.65 -29.59 -11.35
N GLY A 83 37.36 -28.50 -11.07
CA GLY A 83 38.77 -28.32 -11.43
C GLY A 83 39.69 -29.36 -10.79
N LEU A 84 39.61 -29.51 -9.46
CA LEU A 84 40.43 -30.46 -8.69
C LEU A 84 40.17 -31.91 -9.12
N GLN A 85 38.92 -32.25 -9.41
CA GLN A 85 38.55 -33.58 -9.89
C GLN A 85 39.10 -33.84 -11.30
N SER A 86 38.98 -32.86 -12.22
CA SER A 86 39.57 -32.95 -13.56
C SER A 86 41.09 -33.15 -13.51
N ALA A 87 41.80 -32.39 -12.67
CA ALA A 87 43.24 -32.56 -12.46
C ALA A 87 43.58 -33.91 -11.81
N TRP A 88 42.71 -34.43 -10.93
CA TRP A 88 42.89 -35.75 -10.33
C TRP A 88 42.92 -36.86 -11.38
N TRP A 89 42.05 -36.83 -12.40
CA TRP A 89 42.10 -37.82 -13.50
C TRP A 89 43.43 -37.81 -14.25
N VAL A 90 44.01 -36.63 -14.51
CA VAL A 90 45.32 -36.51 -15.18
C VAL A 90 46.42 -37.10 -14.31
N THR A 91 46.46 -36.75 -13.01
CA THR A 91 47.46 -37.32 -12.09
C THR A 91 47.28 -38.83 -11.89
N GLN A 92 46.04 -39.34 -11.93
CA GLN A 92 45.78 -40.78 -11.84
C GLN A 92 46.27 -41.51 -13.08
N TRP A 93 46.10 -40.94 -14.27
CA TRP A 93 46.67 -41.48 -15.51
C TRP A 93 48.20 -41.53 -15.42
N ARG A 94 48.86 -40.42 -15.04
CA ARG A 94 50.33 -40.38 -14.85
C ARG A 94 50.83 -41.42 -13.84
N ALA A 95 50.09 -41.61 -12.73
CA ALA A 95 50.43 -42.61 -11.72
C ALA A 95 50.28 -44.05 -12.23
N ARG A 96 49.28 -44.35 -13.07
CA ARG A 96 49.10 -45.66 -13.70
C ARG A 96 50.20 -45.98 -14.71
N VAL A 97 50.72 -44.98 -15.42
CA VAL A 97 51.87 -45.15 -16.33
C VAL A 97 53.15 -45.49 -15.56
N MET A 98 53.38 -44.87 -14.40
CA MET A 98 54.55 -45.16 -13.54
C MET A 98 54.45 -46.49 -12.79
N HIS A 99 53.24 -46.87 -12.37
CA HIS A 99 52.95 -48.12 -11.68
C HIS A 99 51.82 -48.83 -12.41
N PRO A 100 52.12 -49.50 -13.54
CA PRO A 100 51.11 -50.28 -14.24
C PRO A 100 50.55 -51.29 -13.25
N VAL A 101 49.25 -51.19 -12.99
CA VAL A 101 48.54 -52.17 -12.18
C VAL A 101 48.63 -53.47 -12.96
N VAL A 102 49.43 -54.42 -12.47
CA VAL A 102 49.34 -55.81 -12.91
C VAL A 102 47.93 -56.23 -12.56
N GLN A 103 47.03 -56.21 -13.54
CA GLN A 103 45.72 -56.80 -13.40
C GLN A 103 45.99 -58.28 -13.14
N ALA A 104 45.86 -58.70 -11.88
CA ALA A 104 45.57 -60.09 -11.61
C ALA A 104 44.32 -60.40 -12.43
N SER A 105 44.45 -61.31 -13.38
CA SER A 105 43.37 -61.86 -14.18
C SER A 105 42.34 -62.45 -13.22
N LEU A 106 41.43 -61.61 -12.74
CA LEU A 106 40.22 -62.03 -12.06
C LEU A 106 39.37 -62.67 -13.12
N ASN A 107 39.54 -63.99 -13.22
CA ASN A 107 38.68 -65.00 -13.81
C ASN A 107 37.88 -64.54 -15.03
N GLU A 108 38.18 -65.15 -16.18
CA GLU A 108 37.19 -65.40 -17.22
C GLU A 108 35.92 -65.96 -16.54
N VAL A 109 34.97 -65.07 -16.24
CA VAL A 109 33.59 -65.47 -16.03
C VAL A 109 33.10 -65.79 -17.42
N GLU A 110 33.01 -67.07 -17.71
CA GLU A 110 32.38 -67.62 -18.90
C GLU A 110 30.99 -66.98 -19.04
N GLN A 111 30.87 -66.04 -19.97
CA GLN A 111 29.63 -65.32 -20.23
C GLN A 111 28.66 -66.30 -20.88
N THR A 112 27.71 -66.81 -20.10
CA THR A 112 26.58 -67.58 -20.63
C THR A 112 25.79 -66.71 -21.60
N ALA A 113 25.60 -67.19 -22.83
CA ALA A 113 24.85 -66.48 -23.87
C ALA A 113 23.40 -66.21 -23.41
N PRO A 114 22.87 -64.99 -23.59
CA PRO A 114 21.51 -64.66 -23.19
C PRO A 114 20.47 -65.33 -24.10
N ASP A 115 19.60 -66.15 -23.52
CA ASP A 115 18.57 -66.90 -24.24
C ASP A 115 17.36 -66.01 -24.66
N GLY A 116 17.15 -64.85 -24.00
CA GLY A 116 15.99 -63.97 -24.23
C GLY A 116 16.19 -62.84 -25.25
N TRP A 117 15.12 -62.44 -25.97
CA TRP A 117 15.16 -61.22 -26.82
C TRP A 117 15.27 -59.92 -26.00
N TYR A 118 14.68 -59.90 -24.80
CA TYR A 118 14.76 -58.79 -23.85
C TYR A 118 16.17 -58.65 -23.27
N GLU A 119 16.82 -59.77 -22.92
CA GLU A 119 18.21 -59.80 -22.47
C GLU A 119 19.17 -59.34 -23.56
N ARG A 120 18.97 -59.77 -24.81
CA ARG A 120 19.75 -59.27 -25.96
C ARG A 120 19.50 -57.78 -26.26
N LEU A 121 18.29 -57.26 -26.03
CA LEU A 121 18.00 -55.82 -26.17
C LEU A 121 18.70 -55.02 -25.06
N LEU A 122 18.59 -55.47 -23.81
CA LEU A 122 19.28 -54.87 -22.67
C LEU A 122 20.80 -54.95 -22.82
N GLU A 123 21.33 -56.03 -23.36
CA GLU A 123 22.75 -56.19 -23.60
C GLU A 123 23.21 -55.32 -24.78
N ARG A 124 22.42 -55.18 -25.85
CA ARG A 124 22.73 -54.19 -26.91
C ARG A 124 22.64 -52.76 -26.40
N LEU A 125 21.63 -52.41 -25.61
CA LEU A 125 21.50 -51.08 -25.00
C LEU A 125 22.61 -50.84 -23.98
N GLY A 126 22.98 -51.86 -23.21
CA GLY A 126 24.06 -51.86 -22.23
C GLY A 126 25.42 -51.73 -22.90
N GLN A 127 25.73 -52.54 -23.91
CA GLN A 127 26.96 -52.47 -24.69
C GLN A 127 27.06 -51.16 -25.46
N ARG A 128 25.97 -50.68 -26.08
CA ARG A 128 25.94 -49.38 -26.78
C ARG A 128 26.06 -48.22 -25.79
N GLY A 129 25.43 -48.32 -24.62
CA GLY A 129 25.58 -47.38 -23.51
C GLY A 129 27.00 -47.36 -22.95
N LEU A 130 27.62 -48.52 -22.76
CA LEU A 130 29.02 -48.67 -22.33
C LEU A 130 30.00 -48.16 -23.39
N HIS A 131 29.71 -48.37 -24.67
CA HIS A 131 30.53 -47.85 -25.78
C HIS A 131 30.43 -46.32 -25.87
N LEU A 132 29.23 -45.75 -25.70
CA LEU A 132 29.02 -44.30 -25.62
C LEU A 132 29.66 -43.70 -24.36
N LEU A 133 29.54 -44.36 -23.19
CA LEU A 133 30.24 -43.95 -21.96
C LEU A 133 31.76 -44.03 -22.10
N GLY A 134 32.27 -45.02 -22.84
CA GLY A 134 33.68 -45.16 -23.16
C GLY A 134 34.19 -44.02 -24.06
N GLN A 135 33.39 -43.61 -25.04
CA GLN A 135 33.72 -42.49 -25.95
C GLN A 135 33.67 -41.13 -25.24
N ILE A 136 32.64 -40.85 -24.44
CA ILE A 136 32.51 -39.61 -23.67
C ILE A 136 33.56 -39.56 -22.56
N GLY A 137 33.84 -40.72 -21.95
CA GLY A 137 34.76 -40.99 -20.86
C GLY A 137 34.51 -40.23 -19.55
N ALA A 138 34.85 -40.89 -18.44
CA ALA A 138 34.40 -40.51 -17.09
C ALA A 138 34.73 -39.05 -16.70
N ALA A 139 35.90 -38.52 -17.08
CA ALA A 139 36.31 -37.17 -16.72
C ALA A 139 35.40 -36.07 -17.32
N ALA A 140 34.90 -36.25 -18.54
CA ALA A 140 34.01 -35.28 -19.19
C ALA A 140 32.59 -35.35 -18.64
N LEU A 141 32.08 -36.56 -18.34
CA LEU A 141 30.77 -36.75 -17.71
C LEU A 141 30.70 -36.08 -16.34
N TRP A 142 31.72 -36.27 -15.51
CA TRP A 142 31.78 -35.63 -14.19
C TRP A 142 31.92 -34.12 -14.28
N LEU A 143 32.77 -33.60 -15.18
CA LEU A 143 32.91 -32.17 -15.41
C LEU A 143 31.58 -31.54 -15.88
N GLY A 144 30.91 -32.19 -16.83
CA GLY A 144 29.58 -31.78 -17.30
C GLY A 144 28.54 -31.83 -16.19
N GLY A 145 28.52 -32.89 -15.40
CA GLY A 145 27.61 -33.06 -14.25
C GLY A 145 27.75 -31.95 -13.21
N TRP A 146 28.97 -31.64 -12.77
CA TRP A 146 29.21 -30.51 -11.86
C TRP A 146 28.78 -29.18 -12.48
N SER A 147 29.09 -28.97 -13.76
CA SER A 147 28.78 -27.71 -14.45
C SER A 147 27.27 -27.49 -14.59
N VAL A 148 26.49 -28.53 -14.94
CA VAL A 148 25.02 -28.48 -14.98
C VAL A 148 24.46 -28.17 -13.60
N LEU A 149 24.94 -28.88 -12.57
CA LEU A 149 24.48 -28.72 -11.19
C LEU A 149 24.79 -27.31 -10.65
N ILE A 150 25.92 -26.71 -11.02
CA ILE A 150 26.23 -25.32 -10.71
C ILE A 150 25.24 -24.36 -11.39
N VAL A 151 24.99 -24.51 -12.69
CA VAL A 151 24.08 -23.63 -13.43
C VAL A 151 22.66 -23.70 -12.87
N LEU A 152 22.15 -24.92 -12.62
CA LEU A 152 20.83 -25.12 -12.02
C LEU A 152 20.72 -24.51 -10.61
N SER A 153 21.78 -24.61 -9.81
CA SER A 153 21.79 -24.01 -8.46
C SER A 153 21.70 -22.48 -8.48
N ILE A 154 22.35 -21.83 -9.46
CA ILE A 154 22.31 -20.37 -9.62
C ILE A 154 20.95 -19.94 -10.16
N GLU A 155 20.37 -20.69 -11.10
CA GLU A 155 19.04 -20.43 -11.67
C GLU A 155 17.95 -20.44 -10.59
N GLN A 156 17.98 -21.40 -9.66
CA GLN A 156 16.96 -21.51 -8.60
C GLN A 156 16.85 -20.26 -7.72
N VAL A 157 17.94 -19.53 -7.49
CA VAL A 157 17.97 -18.41 -6.55
C VAL A 157 18.15 -17.05 -7.24
N TRP A 158 17.94 -17.01 -8.55
CA TRP A 158 18.05 -15.79 -9.35
C TRP A 158 16.82 -14.89 -9.18
N ASN A 159 16.85 -14.00 -8.17
CA ASN A 159 15.77 -13.05 -7.91
C ASN A 159 16.29 -11.64 -7.52
N LEU A 160 16.22 -10.69 -8.44
CA LEU A 160 16.65 -9.29 -8.22
C LEU A 160 15.63 -8.44 -7.43
N ALA A 161 14.44 -8.98 -7.13
CA ALA A 161 13.36 -8.30 -6.42
C ALA A 161 13.35 -8.57 -4.91
N LEU A 162 14.39 -9.22 -4.36
CA LEU A 162 14.52 -9.47 -2.93
C LEU A 162 14.55 -8.15 -2.11
N PRO A 163 13.77 -8.05 -1.02
CA PRO A 163 13.70 -6.85 -0.20
C PRO A 163 14.97 -6.63 0.63
N ALA A 164 15.23 -5.38 1.00
CA ALA A 164 16.29 -5.04 1.95
C ALA A 164 15.89 -5.53 3.36
N ALA A 165 16.82 -6.15 4.08
CA ALA A 165 16.57 -6.72 5.40
C ALA A 165 17.76 -6.48 6.34
N THR A 166 17.46 -6.19 7.61
CA THR A 166 18.48 -6.11 8.67
C THR A 166 18.97 -7.51 9.01
N VAL A 167 20.23 -7.79 8.73
CA VAL A 167 20.85 -9.08 9.09
C VAL A 167 21.65 -8.83 10.36
N GLY A 168 21.15 -9.33 11.49
CA GLY A 168 21.74 -9.11 12.83
C GLY A 168 23.09 -9.81 13.03
N LEU A 169 23.31 -10.38 14.23
CA LEU A 169 24.57 -11.09 14.58
C LEU A 169 24.96 -12.23 13.62
N SER A 170 23.98 -12.83 12.93
CA SER A 170 24.27 -13.87 11.94
C SER A 170 25.11 -13.35 10.76
N ALA A 171 24.97 -12.07 10.38
CA ALA A 171 25.74 -11.47 9.28
C ALA A 171 27.23 -11.41 9.59
N THR A 172 27.59 -10.98 10.80
CA THR A 172 28.99 -10.83 11.22
C THR A 172 29.66 -12.19 11.37
N VAL A 173 28.95 -13.19 11.92
CA VAL A 173 29.43 -14.58 11.99
C VAL A 173 29.61 -15.18 10.59
N GLY A 174 28.64 -14.98 9.69
CA GLY A 174 28.72 -15.43 8.30
C GLY A 174 29.90 -14.81 7.55
N ALA A 175 30.07 -13.50 7.66
CA ALA A 175 31.18 -12.77 7.04
C ALA A 175 32.53 -13.26 7.58
N ALA A 176 32.67 -13.48 8.89
CA ALA A 176 33.89 -14.01 9.49
C ALA A 176 34.23 -15.42 8.98
N LEU A 177 33.24 -16.31 8.88
CA LEU A 177 33.43 -17.65 8.32
C LEU A 177 33.84 -17.61 6.84
N MET A 178 33.24 -16.72 6.04
CA MET A 178 33.59 -16.54 4.63
C MET A 178 35.00 -16.00 4.44
N LEU A 179 35.42 -15.03 5.27
CA LEU A 179 36.78 -14.50 5.23
C LEU A 179 37.82 -15.52 5.69
N LEU A 180 37.52 -16.32 6.72
CA LEU A 180 38.40 -17.39 7.18
C LEU A 180 38.57 -18.47 6.10
N LEU A 181 37.48 -18.85 5.45
CA LEU A 181 37.52 -19.80 4.34
C LEU A 181 38.23 -19.22 3.11
N GLY A 182 37.98 -17.96 2.80
CA GLY A 182 38.67 -17.21 1.75
C GLY A 182 40.18 -17.13 2.00
N PHE A 183 40.60 -16.93 3.25
CA PHE A 183 42.01 -16.99 3.64
C PHE A 183 42.61 -18.38 3.47
N GLY A 184 41.90 -19.44 3.86
CA GLY A 184 42.33 -20.83 3.61
C GLY A 184 42.52 -21.14 2.12
N LEU A 185 41.59 -20.68 1.28
CA LEU A 185 41.71 -20.79 -0.18
C LEU A 185 42.81 -19.90 -0.75
N LEU A 186 43.07 -18.72 -0.18
CA LEU A 186 44.18 -17.85 -0.58
C LEU A 186 45.53 -18.51 -0.32
N VAL A 187 45.69 -19.20 0.82
CA VAL A 187 46.90 -19.99 1.10
C VAL A 187 47.07 -21.12 0.08
N LEU A 188 45.98 -21.83 -0.24
CA LEU A 188 45.99 -22.87 -1.28
C LEU A 188 46.33 -22.30 -2.66
N GLU A 189 45.72 -21.18 -3.05
CA GLU A 189 45.99 -20.47 -4.31
C GLU A 189 47.45 -20.05 -4.39
N ARG A 190 47.99 -19.45 -3.33
CA ARG A 190 49.36 -18.98 -3.28
C ARG A 190 50.35 -20.14 -3.40
N GLN A 191 50.04 -21.27 -2.78
CA GLN A 191 50.83 -22.47 -2.92
C GLN A 191 50.80 -23.01 -4.35
N LEU A 192 49.62 -23.15 -4.96
CA LEU A 192 49.46 -23.63 -6.34
C LEU A 192 50.15 -22.71 -7.36
N ALA A 193 50.11 -21.39 -7.13
CA ALA A 193 50.75 -20.40 -8.00
C ALA A 193 52.28 -20.38 -7.90
N GLN A 194 52.86 -20.92 -6.83
CA GLN A 194 54.32 -20.98 -6.60
C GLN A 194 54.96 -22.29 -7.09
N GLU A 195 54.15 -23.32 -7.41
CA GLU A 195 54.66 -24.59 -7.93
C GLU A 195 55.28 -24.43 -9.32
N ASN A 196 56.36 -25.15 -9.58
CA ASN A 196 57.03 -25.10 -10.88
C ASN A 196 56.19 -25.85 -11.94
N PRO A 197 55.86 -25.24 -13.10
CA PRO A 197 55.05 -25.89 -14.13
C PRO A 197 55.65 -27.21 -14.65
N ALA A 198 56.97 -27.39 -14.57
CA ALA A 198 57.62 -28.66 -14.92
C ALA A 198 57.32 -29.80 -13.93
N GLN A 199 57.00 -29.47 -12.68
CA GLN A 199 56.65 -30.42 -11.62
C GLN A 199 55.14 -30.62 -11.50
N TRP A 200 54.36 -29.55 -11.70
CA TRP A 200 52.90 -29.61 -11.67
C TRP A 200 52.26 -28.66 -12.71
N PRO A 201 52.00 -29.15 -13.94
CA PRO A 201 51.44 -28.33 -15.02
C PRO A 201 50.05 -27.75 -14.71
N GLU A 202 49.21 -28.49 -13.98
CA GLU A 202 47.82 -28.09 -13.70
C GLU A 202 47.70 -27.05 -12.58
N ALA A 203 48.75 -26.85 -11.77
CA ALA A 203 48.69 -26.02 -10.57
C ALA A 203 48.29 -24.57 -10.88
N GLY A 204 48.82 -24.00 -11.96
CA GLY A 204 48.48 -22.65 -12.41
C GLY A 204 46.99 -22.48 -12.73
N ASN A 205 46.39 -23.43 -13.46
CA ASN A 205 44.96 -23.38 -13.80
C ASN A 205 44.08 -23.57 -12.56
N LEU A 206 44.47 -24.44 -11.63
CA LEU A 206 43.76 -24.66 -10.36
C LEU A 206 43.80 -23.42 -9.45
N ALA A 207 44.93 -22.70 -9.42
CA ALA A 207 45.05 -21.45 -8.67
C ALA A 207 44.01 -20.42 -9.15
N GLN A 208 43.71 -20.40 -10.44
CA GLN A 208 42.76 -19.45 -11.03
C GLN A 208 41.31 -19.80 -10.72
N LEU A 209 40.97 -21.08 -10.73
CA LEU A 209 39.66 -21.53 -10.24
C LEU A 209 39.50 -21.24 -8.74
N ALA A 210 40.58 -21.32 -7.96
CA ALA A 210 40.54 -20.93 -6.55
C ALA A 210 40.27 -19.42 -6.38
N ARG A 211 40.78 -18.56 -7.26
CA ARG A 211 40.47 -17.12 -7.26
C ARG A 211 38.99 -16.83 -7.50
N VAL A 212 38.32 -17.60 -8.35
CA VAL A 212 36.86 -17.48 -8.55
C VAL A 212 36.13 -17.66 -7.22
N ALA A 213 36.46 -18.72 -6.49
CA ALA A 213 35.88 -18.98 -5.17
C ALA A 213 36.23 -17.89 -4.13
N ILE A 214 37.49 -17.44 -4.09
CA ILE A 214 37.94 -16.37 -3.18
C ILE A 214 37.18 -15.07 -3.44
N ILE A 215 37.05 -14.65 -4.69
CA ILE A 215 36.34 -13.42 -5.06
C ILE A 215 34.87 -13.51 -4.65
N SER A 216 34.21 -14.63 -4.93
CA SER A 216 32.82 -14.84 -4.50
C SER A 216 32.67 -14.77 -2.98
N LEU A 217 33.60 -15.34 -2.20
CA LEU A 217 33.58 -15.29 -0.74
C LEU A 217 33.82 -13.88 -0.18
N VAL A 218 34.74 -13.13 -0.76
CA VAL A 218 35.03 -11.74 -0.33
C VAL A 218 33.87 -10.82 -0.66
N LEU A 219 33.28 -10.93 -1.86
CA LEU A 219 32.07 -10.18 -2.22
C LEU A 219 30.88 -10.60 -1.34
N GLY A 220 30.76 -11.88 -1.01
CA GLY A 220 29.71 -12.37 -0.11
C GLY A 220 29.84 -11.81 1.31
N ALA A 221 31.07 -11.75 1.85
CA ALA A 221 31.35 -11.11 3.14
C ALA A 221 31.03 -9.60 3.10
N LEU A 222 31.37 -8.92 2.01
CA LEU A 222 31.02 -7.50 1.81
C LEU A 222 29.50 -7.30 1.82
N CYS A 223 28.73 -8.15 1.14
CA CYS A 223 27.27 -8.07 1.17
C CYS A 223 26.70 -8.17 2.58
N LEU A 224 27.21 -9.09 3.40
CA LEU A 224 26.74 -9.27 4.78
C LEU A 224 27.13 -8.11 5.70
N LEU A 225 28.33 -7.53 5.54
CA LEU A 225 28.79 -6.41 6.37
C LEU A 225 28.02 -5.10 6.12
N PHE A 226 27.47 -4.92 4.92
CA PHE A 226 26.76 -3.71 4.51
C PHE A 226 25.24 -3.91 4.35
N ALA A 227 24.71 -5.07 4.76
CA ALA A 227 23.27 -5.35 4.70
C ALA A 227 22.50 -4.49 5.72
N SER A 228 21.61 -3.62 5.23
CA SER A 228 20.72 -2.80 6.05
C SER A 228 19.33 -2.71 5.43
N ASP A 229 18.33 -2.34 6.22
CA ASP A 229 16.97 -2.01 5.77
C ASP A 229 16.93 -0.84 4.76
N ALA A 230 17.83 0.14 4.91
CA ALA A 230 17.91 1.29 4.02
C ALA A 230 18.59 1.02 2.65
N SER A 231 19.18 -0.16 2.45
CA SER A 231 20.13 -0.40 1.35
C SER A 231 19.84 -1.68 0.58
N VAL A 232 19.43 -1.54 -0.69
CA VAL A 232 19.07 -2.69 -1.56
C VAL A 232 20.28 -3.27 -2.30
N TRP A 233 21.39 -2.53 -2.42
CA TRP A 233 22.56 -2.97 -3.19
C TRP A 233 23.23 -4.26 -2.68
N PRO A 234 23.35 -4.54 -1.36
CA PRO A 234 24.01 -5.76 -0.87
C PRO A 234 23.24 -7.02 -1.26
N VAL A 235 21.90 -6.94 -1.25
CA VAL A 235 21.02 -8.03 -1.67
C VAL A 235 21.15 -8.28 -3.17
N ARG A 236 21.15 -7.22 -3.99
CA ARG A 236 21.38 -7.34 -5.44
C ARG A 236 22.76 -7.91 -5.75
N LEU A 237 23.78 -7.46 -5.03
CA LEU A 237 25.13 -7.97 -5.19
C LEU A 237 25.21 -9.46 -4.81
N ALA A 238 24.52 -9.91 -3.75
CA ALA A 238 24.47 -11.32 -3.34
C ALA A 238 23.96 -12.25 -4.46
N VAL A 239 22.98 -11.80 -5.24
CA VAL A 239 22.47 -12.52 -6.43
C VAL A 239 23.48 -12.44 -7.59
N LEU A 240 24.01 -11.24 -7.86
CA LEU A 240 24.94 -11.00 -8.98
C LEU A 240 26.30 -11.72 -8.82
N ILE A 241 26.73 -12.04 -7.59
CA ILE A 241 27.95 -12.85 -7.35
C ILE A 241 27.87 -14.20 -8.08
N GLY A 242 26.68 -14.76 -8.27
CA GLY A 242 26.47 -16.01 -9.01
C GLY A 242 26.88 -15.95 -10.49
N ILE A 243 26.99 -14.76 -11.09
CA ILE A 243 27.40 -14.60 -12.50
C ILE A 243 28.80 -15.17 -12.73
N LEU A 244 29.75 -14.89 -11.82
CA LEU A 244 31.14 -15.30 -11.99
C LEU A 244 31.31 -16.84 -12.04
N PRO A 245 30.86 -17.62 -11.04
CA PRO A 245 30.91 -19.07 -11.12
C PRO A 245 29.99 -19.64 -12.21
N GLY A 246 28.87 -18.97 -12.53
CA GLY A 246 27.97 -19.36 -13.62
C GLY A 246 28.64 -19.30 -14.99
N LEU A 247 29.35 -18.22 -15.30
CA LEU A 247 30.10 -18.08 -16.56
C LEU A 247 31.20 -19.13 -16.69
N VAL A 248 31.92 -19.41 -15.61
CA VAL A 248 32.94 -20.48 -15.58
C VAL A 248 32.28 -21.83 -15.79
N ALA A 249 31.17 -22.13 -15.12
CA ALA A 249 30.45 -23.40 -15.27
C ALA A 249 29.91 -23.60 -16.69
N ILE A 250 29.34 -22.57 -17.33
CA ILE A 250 28.90 -22.63 -18.73
C ILE A 250 30.08 -22.94 -19.66
N GLU A 251 31.24 -22.32 -19.42
CA GLU A 251 32.45 -22.60 -20.19
C GLU A 251 32.93 -24.05 -20.00
N LEU A 252 32.94 -24.54 -18.76
CA LEU A 252 33.30 -25.92 -18.43
C LEU A 252 32.34 -26.93 -19.04
N LEU A 253 31.04 -26.63 -19.06
CA LEU A 253 30.00 -27.43 -19.71
C LEU A 253 30.24 -27.51 -21.22
N LEU A 254 30.49 -26.37 -21.86
CA LEU A 254 30.77 -26.31 -23.28
C LEU A 254 32.06 -27.09 -23.62
N ARG A 255 33.09 -27.01 -22.77
CA ARG A 255 34.33 -27.81 -22.90
C ARG A 255 34.06 -29.31 -22.71
N ALA A 256 33.24 -29.70 -21.74
CA ALA A 256 32.85 -31.09 -21.53
C ALA A 256 32.13 -31.65 -22.78
N VAL A 257 31.21 -30.89 -23.36
CA VAL A 257 30.51 -31.25 -24.62
C VAL A 257 31.48 -31.35 -25.80
N LEU A 258 32.36 -30.36 -25.98
CA LEU A 258 33.35 -30.37 -27.06
C LEU A 258 34.36 -31.53 -26.94
N SER A 259 34.68 -31.96 -25.72
CA SER A 259 35.60 -33.08 -25.48
C SER A 259 35.07 -34.44 -25.97
N VAL A 260 33.76 -34.55 -26.26
CA VAL A 260 33.15 -35.74 -26.86
C VAL A 260 33.55 -35.89 -28.33
N PHE A 261 33.84 -34.77 -29.00
CA PHE A 261 34.20 -34.74 -30.42
C PHE A 261 35.73 -34.84 -30.64
N SER A 262 36.54 -34.82 -29.58
CA SER A 262 37.99 -34.98 -29.68
C SER A 262 38.41 -36.46 -29.56
N PRO A 263 39.19 -37.01 -30.51
CA PRO A 263 39.62 -38.41 -30.45
C PRO A 263 40.56 -38.64 -29.25
N ARG A 264 40.23 -39.64 -28.42
CA ARG A 264 41.05 -40.02 -27.26
C ARG A 264 42.05 -41.10 -27.67
N ARG A 265 43.34 -40.83 -27.43
CA ARG A 265 44.42 -41.81 -27.57
C ARG A 265 44.92 -42.14 -26.18
N GLU A 266 44.78 -43.39 -25.74
CA GLU A 266 45.13 -43.80 -24.37
C GLU A 266 46.64 -43.69 -24.07
N GLN A 267 47.46 -43.66 -25.12
CA GLN A 267 48.92 -43.52 -25.09
C GLN A 267 49.40 -42.07 -25.00
N LEU A 268 48.52 -41.08 -25.19
CA LEU A 268 48.85 -39.66 -25.08
C LEU A 268 48.42 -39.09 -23.73
N GLU A 269 49.26 -38.24 -23.16
CA GLU A 269 48.98 -37.56 -21.90
C GLU A 269 47.68 -36.72 -21.98
N PRO A 270 46.68 -36.98 -21.12
CA PRO A 270 45.41 -36.26 -21.16
C PRO A 270 45.59 -34.81 -20.71
N THR A 271 44.95 -33.88 -21.44
CA THR A 271 44.94 -32.46 -21.07
C THR A 271 43.92 -32.17 -19.96
N LEU A 272 44.18 -31.13 -19.17
CA LEU A 272 43.22 -30.64 -18.18
C LEU A 272 41.97 -30.09 -18.89
N LEU A 273 40.86 -30.81 -18.77
CA LEU A 273 39.57 -30.40 -19.35
C LEU A 273 39.00 -29.17 -18.64
N ALA A 274 39.22 -29.05 -17.33
CA ALA A 274 38.72 -27.94 -16.51
C ALA A 274 39.59 -26.67 -16.56
N ARG A 275 39.99 -26.25 -17.76
CA ARG A 275 40.61 -24.93 -17.97
C ARG A 275 39.50 -23.92 -18.27
N SER A 276 39.59 -22.70 -17.76
CA SER A 276 38.61 -21.65 -18.00
C SER A 276 39.27 -20.34 -18.40
N PHE A 277 38.83 -19.79 -19.53
CA PHE A 277 39.16 -18.46 -20.02
C PHE A 277 38.69 -17.37 -19.05
N VAL A 278 37.48 -17.52 -18.50
CA VAL A 278 36.92 -16.56 -17.52
C VAL A 278 37.79 -16.53 -16.26
N ALA A 279 38.24 -17.69 -15.78
CA ALA A 279 39.20 -17.77 -14.67
C ALA A 279 40.59 -17.23 -15.06
N ASP A 280 41.00 -17.39 -16.32
CA ASP A 280 42.23 -16.81 -16.89
C ASP A 280 42.28 -15.28 -16.82
N MET A 281 41.12 -14.64 -16.94
CA MET A 281 40.96 -13.18 -16.83
C MET A 281 41.30 -12.62 -15.44
N LEU A 282 41.22 -13.44 -14.40
CA LEU A 282 41.38 -13.05 -12.99
C LEU A 282 42.86 -13.09 -12.51
N ARG A 283 43.82 -13.26 -13.42
CA ARG A 283 45.26 -13.13 -13.10
C ARG A 283 45.57 -11.69 -12.71
N TRP A 284 46.41 -11.52 -11.69
CA TRP A 284 46.95 -10.22 -11.28
C TRP A 284 48.42 -10.13 -11.71
N PRO A 285 48.85 -9.09 -12.45
CA PRO A 285 48.06 -7.96 -12.95
C PRO A 285 47.05 -8.35 -14.04
N PRO A 286 45.89 -7.65 -14.15
CA PRO A 286 44.85 -7.99 -15.13
C PRO A 286 45.39 -7.81 -16.55
N GLN A 287 45.46 -8.91 -17.29
CA GLN A 287 45.96 -8.92 -18.67
C GLN A 287 44.91 -9.53 -19.63
N PRO A 288 43.70 -8.95 -19.71
CA PRO A 288 42.59 -9.54 -20.44
C PRO A 288 42.87 -9.73 -21.93
N LEU A 289 43.55 -8.75 -22.53
CA LEU A 289 43.95 -8.80 -23.93
C LEU A 289 44.99 -9.89 -24.21
N LEU A 290 45.92 -10.13 -23.27
CA LEU A 290 46.89 -11.21 -23.43
C LEU A 290 46.22 -12.56 -23.24
N ALA A 291 45.32 -12.73 -22.27
CA ALA A 291 44.55 -13.96 -22.13
C ALA A 291 43.75 -14.29 -23.40
N LEU A 292 43.02 -13.29 -23.94
CA LEU A 292 42.27 -13.43 -25.20
C LEU A 292 43.20 -13.74 -26.37
N GLN A 293 44.35 -13.06 -26.45
CA GLN A 293 45.34 -13.31 -27.49
C GLN A 293 45.91 -14.74 -27.40
N HIS A 294 46.27 -15.22 -26.21
CA HIS A 294 46.78 -16.58 -26.04
C HIS A 294 45.71 -17.61 -26.41
N GLU A 295 44.45 -17.39 -26.07
CA GLU A 295 43.36 -18.30 -26.44
C GLU A 295 43.09 -18.30 -27.96
N LEU A 296 43.04 -17.12 -28.59
CA LEU A 296 42.84 -17.00 -30.04
C LEU A 296 44.03 -17.54 -30.85
N HIS A 297 45.25 -17.34 -30.36
CA HIS A 297 46.45 -17.89 -30.98
C HIS A 297 46.50 -19.42 -30.83
N ASN A 298 46.29 -19.95 -29.62
CA ASN A 298 46.35 -21.39 -29.37
C ASN A 298 45.22 -22.16 -30.04
N ARG A 299 44.04 -21.56 -30.22
CA ARG A 299 42.85 -22.25 -30.76
C ARG A 299 42.61 -22.01 -32.25
N PHE A 300 42.89 -20.80 -32.75
CA PHE A 300 42.59 -20.40 -34.13
C PHE A 300 43.84 -19.98 -34.92
N GLY A 301 45.03 -19.95 -34.31
CA GLY A 301 46.26 -19.51 -34.96
C GLY A 301 46.31 -18.00 -35.27
N ILE A 302 45.35 -17.22 -34.77
CA ILE A 302 45.22 -15.79 -35.09
C ILE A 302 46.17 -14.99 -34.18
N ASP A 303 47.22 -14.38 -34.74
CA ASP A 303 48.13 -13.53 -33.97
C ASP A 303 47.67 -12.06 -33.95
N LEU A 304 46.90 -11.70 -32.92
CA LEU A 304 46.37 -10.34 -32.74
C LEU A 304 47.44 -9.29 -32.41
N ARG A 305 48.70 -9.69 -32.15
CA ARG A 305 49.84 -8.80 -31.84
C ARG A 305 50.09 -7.76 -32.94
N GLN A 306 49.75 -8.08 -34.18
CA GLN A 306 49.98 -7.24 -35.36
C GLN A 306 48.88 -6.20 -35.61
N ILE A 307 47.78 -6.24 -34.84
CA ILE A 307 46.64 -5.35 -35.06
C ILE A 307 46.78 -4.09 -34.20
N TRP A 308 47.18 -2.99 -34.84
CA TRP A 308 47.35 -1.67 -34.22
C TRP A 308 46.12 -1.20 -33.41
N ALA A 309 44.91 -1.60 -33.81
CA ALA A 309 43.64 -1.21 -33.19
C ALA A 309 43.55 -1.53 -31.68
N PHE A 310 44.09 -2.67 -31.22
CA PHE A 310 44.03 -3.04 -29.79
C PHE A 310 44.98 -2.18 -28.93
N SER A 311 46.13 -1.79 -29.48
CA SER A 311 47.06 -0.88 -28.80
C SER A 311 46.49 0.53 -28.68
N TYR A 312 45.76 0.97 -29.71
CA TYR A 312 45.03 2.24 -29.73
C TYR A 312 43.86 2.22 -28.74
N MET A 313 43.05 1.16 -28.72
CA MET A 313 41.97 0.99 -27.73
C MET A 313 42.51 1.06 -26.29
N ARG A 314 43.63 0.39 -25.97
CA ARG A 314 44.23 0.44 -24.62
C ARG A 314 44.64 1.87 -24.23
N ARG A 315 45.18 2.65 -25.18
CA ARG A 315 45.64 4.03 -24.92
C ARG A 315 44.48 5.04 -24.87
N ALA A 316 43.45 4.82 -25.68
CA ALA A 316 42.26 5.69 -25.76
C ALA A 316 41.22 5.39 -24.68
N PHE A 317 41.19 4.16 -24.14
CA PHE A 317 40.18 3.75 -23.15
C PHE A 317 40.21 4.62 -21.89
N LEU A 318 41.38 4.85 -21.29
CA LEU A 318 41.50 5.67 -20.08
C LEU A 318 41.06 7.14 -20.27
N PRO A 319 41.51 7.88 -21.31
CA PRO A 319 41.07 9.25 -21.52
C PRO A 319 39.60 9.33 -21.94
N VAL A 320 39.07 8.38 -22.72
CA VAL A 320 37.64 8.32 -23.06
C VAL A 320 36.80 8.04 -21.82
N LEU A 321 37.21 7.09 -20.99
CA LEU A 321 36.51 6.77 -19.74
C LEU A 321 36.58 7.96 -18.77
N ALA A 322 37.71 8.64 -18.66
CA ALA A 322 37.84 9.87 -17.87
C ALA A 322 36.94 10.99 -18.40
N LEU A 323 36.84 11.17 -19.72
CA LEU A 323 35.94 12.14 -20.33
C LEU A 323 34.47 11.80 -20.06
N VAL A 324 34.07 10.54 -20.26
CA VAL A 324 32.71 10.06 -19.99
C VAL A 324 32.37 10.24 -18.50
N ALA A 325 33.30 9.91 -17.61
CA ALA A 325 33.12 10.11 -16.17
C ALA A 325 33.01 11.61 -15.81
N ALA A 326 33.81 12.48 -16.44
CA ALA A 326 33.75 13.92 -16.22
C ALA A 326 32.44 14.54 -16.74
N VAL A 327 31.97 14.12 -17.92
CA VAL A 327 30.67 14.53 -18.47
C VAL A 327 29.53 14.01 -17.60
N GLY A 328 29.58 12.74 -17.19
CA GLY A 328 28.62 12.15 -16.26
C GLY A 328 28.59 12.90 -14.93
N TRP A 329 29.75 13.26 -14.40
CA TRP A 329 29.88 14.08 -13.19
C TRP A 329 29.26 15.47 -13.38
N MET A 330 29.55 16.17 -14.48
CA MET A 330 28.93 17.47 -14.78
C MET A 330 27.40 17.38 -14.91
N LEU A 331 26.89 16.32 -15.55
CA LEU A 331 25.45 16.09 -15.69
C LEU A 331 24.74 15.89 -14.35
N THR A 332 25.45 15.48 -13.29
CA THR A 332 24.85 15.40 -11.93
C THR A 332 24.43 16.76 -11.37
N GLY A 333 24.91 17.87 -11.94
CA GLY A 333 24.49 19.22 -11.55
C GLY A 333 23.22 19.70 -12.24
N ILE A 334 22.68 18.96 -13.22
CA ILE A 334 21.43 19.32 -13.89
C ILE A 334 20.26 18.69 -13.13
N HIS A 335 19.31 19.53 -12.72
CA HIS A 335 18.15 19.11 -11.95
C HIS A 335 16.86 19.60 -12.62
N GLU A 336 15.91 18.69 -12.77
CA GLU A 336 14.55 19.00 -13.19
C GLU A 336 13.64 19.07 -11.98
N ILE A 337 12.89 20.16 -11.84
CA ILE A 337 11.95 20.39 -10.75
C ILE A 337 10.53 20.37 -11.31
N PRO A 338 9.62 19.54 -10.76
CA PRO A 338 8.25 19.44 -11.25
C PRO A 338 7.46 20.72 -11.01
N LEU A 339 6.36 20.92 -11.75
CA LEU A 339 5.45 22.07 -11.63
C LEU A 339 4.91 22.29 -10.20
N GLN A 340 4.79 21.21 -9.44
CA GLN A 340 4.21 21.19 -8.09
C GLN A 340 5.30 21.18 -7.01
N GLY A 341 6.56 21.43 -7.40
CA GLY A 341 7.72 21.40 -6.52
C GLY A 341 8.58 22.66 -6.65
N ARG A 342 9.46 22.82 -5.67
CA ARG A 342 10.56 23.79 -5.62
C ARG A 342 11.80 23.09 -5.07
N GLY A 343 12.97 23.51 -5.49
CA GLY A 343 14.23 22.88 -5.12
C GLY A 343 15.06 23.81 -4.25
N ILE A 344 15.38 23.44 -3.02
CA ILE A 344 16.36 24.18 -2.22
C ILE A 344 17.75 23.79 -2.73
N TYR A 345 18.43 24.72 -3.39
CA TYR A 345 19.79 24.53 -3.84
C TYR A 345 20.77 24.80 -2.71
N GLU A 346 21.51 23.76 -2.36
CA GLU A 346 22.61 23.84 -1.42
C GLU A 346 23.95 23.80 -2.14
N ARG A 347 24.87 24.64 -1.65
CA ARG A 347 26.25 24.67 -2.09
C ARG A 347 27.15 24.41 -0.88
N PHE A 348 27.96 23.36 -0.93
CA PHE A 348 28.78 22.91 0.21
C PHE A 348 27.97 22.73 1.51
N GLY A 349 26.73 22.26 1.39
CA GLY A 349 25.84 22.03 2.54
C GLY A 349 25.13 23.27 3.08
N LYS A 350 25.30 24.45 2.48
CA LYS A 350 24.57 25.68 2.86
C LYS A 350 23.48 25.99 1.85
N PRO A 351 22.22 26.26 2.27
CA PRO A 351 21.17 26.71 1.37
C PRO A 351 21.51 28.10 0.83
N VAL A 352 21.50 28.26 -0.49
CA VAL A 352 21.81 29.54 -1.16
C VAL A 352 20.59 30.12 -1.87
N GLN A 353 19.84 29.28 -2.57
CA GLN A 353 18.74 29.70 -3.42
C GLN A 353 17.64 28.65 -3.45
N VAL A 354 16.39 29.08 -3.63
CA VAL A 354 15.26 28.20 -3.94
C VAL A 354 14.95 28.31 -5.43
N PHE A 355 14.97 27.19 -6.12
CA PHE A 355 14.62 27.05 -7.52
C PHE A 355 13.12 26.78 -7.66
N GLY A 356 12.46 27.51 -8.55
CA GLY A 356 11.08 27.23 -8.96
C GLY A 356 11.00 26.04 -9.93
N PRO A 357 9.80 25.72 -10.42
CA PRO A 357 9.61 24.67 -11.42
C PRO A 357 10.43 24.89 -12.70
N GLY A 358 10.98 23.82 -13.27
CA GLY A 358 11.75 23.85 -14.50
C GLY A 358 13.13 23.19 -14.39
N LEU A 359 13.93 23.38 -15.44
CA LEU A 359 15.29 22.84 -15.53
C LEU A 359 16.29 23.84 -14.94
N HIS A 360 17.09 23.41 -13.98
CA HIS A 360 18.11 24.22 -13.33
C HIS A 360 19.48 23.52 -13.39
N ALA A 361 20.54 24.32 -13.39
CA ALA A 361 21.91 23.84 -13.36
C ALA A 361 22.63 24.36 -12.11
N GLY A 362 23.27 23.46 -11.40
CA GLY A 362 24.07 23.72 -10.22
C GLY A 362 25.46 23.11 -10.33
N LEU A 363 26.21 23.16 -9.22
CA LEU A 363 27.48 22.45 -9.12
C LEU A 363 27.23 20.94 -9.05
N PRO A 364 28.10 20.13 -9.68
CA PRO A 364 27.96 18.68 -9.65
C PRO A 364 28.15 18.14 -8.22
N TRP A 365 27.53 16.99 -7.95
CA TRP A 365 27.65 16.33 -6.65
C TRP A 365 29.13 15.97 -6.38
N PRO A 366 29.70 16.18 -5.18
CA PRO A 366 29.04 16.54 -3.91
C PRO A 366 29.08 18.05 -3.59
N LEU A 367 29.50 18.89 -4.53
CA LEU A 367 29.69 20.34 -4.30
C LEU A 367 28.35 21.08 -4.25
N GLY A 368 27.36 20.60 -5.01
CA GLY A 368 25.97 21.06 -4.99
C GLY A 368 25.00 19.91 -4.75
N ARG A 369 23.87 20.21 -4.11
CA ARG A 369 22.70 19.31 -4.03
C ARG A 369 21.42 20.12 -4.07
N VAL A 370 20.35 19.55 -4.62
CA VAL A 370 19.01 20.16 -4.62
C VAL A 370 18.08 19.29 -3.77
N LEU A 371 17.49 19.87 -2.74
CA LEU A 371 16.45 19.22 -1.94
C LEU A 371 15.08 19.60 -2.50
N SER A 372 14.31 18.61 -2.93
CA SER A 372 12.95 18.83 -3.42
C SER A 372 11.99 19.12 -2.27
N VAL A 373 11.22 20.18 -2.41
CA VAL A 373 10.16 20.60 -1.49
C VAL A 373 8.89 20.83 -2.31
N GLU A 374 7.75 20.52 -1.74
CA GLU A 374 6.47 20.73 -2.40
C GLU A 374 6.15 22.22 -2.53
N ASN A 375 5.44 22.58 -3.59
CA ASN A 375 5.01 23.94 -3.88
C ASN A 375 3.50 23.96 -4.14
N GLY A 376 2.74 24.41 -3.14
CA GLY A 376 1.28 24.55 -3.25
C GLY A 376 0.48 23.25 -3.16
N VAL A 377 1.12 22.11 -2.85
CA VAL A 377 0.42 20.84 -2.58
C VAL A 377 -0.33 20.96 -1.26
N VAL A 378 -1.61 20.58 -1.27
CA VAL A 378 -2.49 20.62 -0.10
C VAL A 378 -2.58 19.24 0.50
N HIS A 379 -2.32 19.14 1.79
CA HIS A 379 -2.39 17.93 2.58
C HIS A 379 -3.52 18.01 3.58
N GLU A 380 -4.08 16.84 3.88
CA GLU A 380 -5.08 16.67 4.92
C GLU A 380 -4.51 15.79 6.03
N LEU A 381 -4.60 16.28 7.28
CA LEU A 381 -4.05 15.60 8.44
C LEU A 381 -5.11 15.45 9.52
N ALA A 382 -5.40 14.20 9.90
CA ALA A 382 -6.19 13.89 11.08
C ALA A 382 -5.35 14.01 12.37
N THR A 383 -6.02 14.37 13.46
CA THR A 383 -5.40 14.53 14.80
C THR A 383 -5.14 13.23 15.54
N SER A 384 -5.75 12.13 15.10
CA SER A 384 -5.50 10.80 15.66
C SER A 384 -4.18 10.20 15.18
N VAL A 385 -3.69 9.24 15.95
CA VAL A 385 -2.55 8.39 15.58
C VAL A 385 -3.16 7.10 15.03
N GLY A 386 -3.64 7.13 13.79
CA GLY A 386 -3.88 5.92 13.02
C GLY A 386 -2.55 5.41 12.45
N ASP A 387 -2.40 4.09 12.35
CA ASP A 387 -1.31 3.47 11.59
C ASP A 387 -1.19 4.13 10.21
N ALA A 388 0.04 4.21 9.70
CA ALA A 388 0.37 4.84 8.43
C ALA A 388 -0.71 4.56 7.38
N PRO A 389 -1.21 5.58 6.65
CA PRO A 389 -2.32 5.40 5.73
C PRO A 389 -1.98 4.25 4.78
N ALA A 390 -2.68 3.12 4.93
CA ALA A 390 -2.54 2.02 4.01
C ALA A 390 -2.86 2.58 2.61
N PRO A 391 -2.05 2.26 1.58
CA PRO A 391 -2.27 2.77 0.23
C PRO A 391 -3.72 2.46 -0.16
N THR A 392 -4.52 3.51 -0.24
CA THR A 392 -5.95 3.40 -0.50
C THR A 392 -6.07 2.95 -1.95
N GLN A 393 -6.33 1.66 -2.16
CA GLN A 393 -6.69 1.18 -3.50
C GLN A 393 -8.00 1.90 -3.87
N ALA A 394 -8.03 2.48 -5.07
CA ALA A 394 -9.23 3.14 -5.56
C ALA A 394 -10.34 2.09 -5.69
N GLU A 395 -11.26 2.05 -4.73
CA GLU A 395 -12.41 1.17 -4.81
C GLU A 395 -13.36 1.62 -5.93
N PRO A 396 -14.08 0.69 -6.58
CA PRO A 396 -15.08 1.02 -7.59
C PRO A 396 -16.16 1.95 -7.03
N ALA A 397 -16.70 2.85 -7.85
CA ALA A 397 -17.72 3.82 -7.43
C ALA A 397 -19.03 3.18 -6.92
N GLU A 398 -19.31 1.92 -7.26
CA GLU A 398 -20.48 1.15 -6.80
C GLU A 398 -20.20 0.29 -5.56
N ALA A 399 -18.98 0.33 -5.00
CA ALA A 399 -18.67 -0.38 -3.76
C ALA A 399 -19.48 0.19 -2.58
N PRO A 400 -19.77 -0.62 -1.55
CA PRO A 400 -20.36 -0.12 -0.32
C PRO A 400 -19.50 1.00 0.27
N ALA A 401 -20.16 2.02 0.84
CA ALA A 401 -19.45 3.16 1.42
C ALA A 401 -18.39 2.68 2.43
N PRO A 402 -17.17 3.22 2.39
CA PRO A 402 -16.11 2.79 3.27
C PRO A 402 -16.51 3.02 4.73
N MET A 403 -16.10 2.11 5.62
CA MET A 403 -16.43 2.20 7.05
C MET A 403 -15.91 3.51 7.69
N THR A 404 -14.87 4.12 7.13
CA THR A 404 -14.32 5.42 7.54
C THR A 404 -15.29 6.59 7.30
N ALA A 405 -16.28 6.43 6.42
CA ALA A 405 -17.32 7.43 6.17
C ALA A 405 -18.53 7.32 7.10
N ASN A 406 -18.63 6.24 7.89
CA ASN A 406 -19.67 6.14 8.93
C ASN A 406 -19.44 7.24 9.98
N ARG A 407 -20.50 7.90 10.43
CA ARG A 407 -20.47 8.98 11.44
C ARG A 407 -21.46 8.75 12.58
N LEU A 408 -21.95 7.53 12.72
CA LEU A 408 -22.92 7.18 13.75
C LEU A 408 -22.23 7.09 15.12
N TRP A 409 -22.86 7.67 16.15
CA TRP A 409 -22.27 7.75 17.49
C TRP A 409 -22.13 6.39 18.21
N ASP A 410 -22.72 5.32 17.67
CA ASP A 410 -22.70 3.98 18.25
C ASP A 410 -21.40 3.19 17.96
N ALA A 411 -20.56 3.70 17.07
CA ALA A 411 -19.27 3.11 16.72
C ALA A 411 -18.12 4.05 17.07
N SER A 412 -16.94 3.48 17.34
CA SER A 412 -15.69 4.24 17.42
C SER A 412 -15.08 4.39 16.03
N HIS A 413 -14.71 5.59 15.62
CA HIS A 413 -14.08 5.85 14.33
C HIS A 413 -12.55 5.85 14.47
N VAL A 414 -11.83 5.43 13.42
CA VAL A 414 -10.35 5.33 13.43
C VAL A 414 -9.68 6.71 13.62
N ASN A 415 -10.37 7.77 13.22
CA ASN A 415 -9.90 9.15 13.34
C ASN A 415 -10.33 9.83 14.65
N ASP A 416 -11.11 9.15 15.50
CA ASP A 416 -11.59 9.74 16.75
C ASP A 416 -10.45 9.90 17.75
N LYS A 417 -10.33 11.10 18.30
CA LYS A 417 -9.49 11.39 19.44
C LYS A 417 -10.34 11.69 20.66
N SER A 418 -10.17 10.91 21.72
CA SER A 418 -10.82 11.19 23.00
C SER A 418 -10.14 12.36 23.69
N GLN A 419 -10.91 13.36 24.10
CA GLN A 419 -10.48 14.54 24.85
C GLN A 419 -11.35 14.75 26.08
N VAL A 420 -10.77 15.43 27.07
CA VAL A 420 -11.47 15.80 28.30
C VAL A 420 -12.05 17.19 28.16
N ILE A 421 -13.32 17.35 28.51
CA ILE A 421 -14.04 18.63 28.53
C ILE A 421 -14.53 18.94 29.95
N ALA A 422 -14.72 20.23 30.22
CA ALA A 422 -15.35 20.66 31.45
C ALA A 422 -16.84 20.32 31.43
N SER A 423 -17.39 19.99 32.59
CA SER A 423 -18.81 19.81 32.78
C SER A 423 -19.25 20.48 34.07
N SER A 424 -20.34 21.24 34.00
CA SER A 424 -20.98 21.84 35.16
C SER A 424 -22.36 21.23 35.36
N ARG A 425 -22.66 20.77 36.58
CA ARG A 425 -24.01 20.37 37.01
C ARG A 425 -24.37 21.17 38.25
N GLY A 426 -25.12 22.26 38.08
CA GLY A 426 -25.44 23.17 39.19
C GLY A 426 -24.17 23.83 39.72
N ASP A 427 -23.86 23.60 40.99
CA ASP A 427 -22.67 24.15 41.68
C ASP A 427 -21.45 23.20 41.65
N GLN A 428 -21.58 22.02 41.02
CA GLN A 428 -20.52 21.01 40.96
C GLN A 428 -19.83 21.00 39.60
N GLN A 429 -18.50 21.17 39.62
CA GLN A 429 -17.64 21.01 38.46
C GLN A 429 -17.17 19.56 38.33
N SER A 430 -17.22 19.01 37.13
CA SER A 430 -16.81 17.66 36.79
C SER A 430 -16.15 17.63 35.41
N PHE A 431 -15.57 16.49 35.05
CA PHE A 431 -14.98 16.28 33.73
C PHE A 431 -15.78 15.23 32.96
N GLN A 432 -15.92 15.43 31.66
CA GLN A 432 -16.48 14.45 30.74
C GLN A 432 -15.47 14.15 29.64
N ILE A 433 -15.62 12.98 29.01
CA ILE A 433 -14.80 12.58 27.87
C ILE A 433 -15.67 12.67 26.63
N VAL A 434 -15.13 13.27 25.57
CA VAL A 434 -15.75 13.34 24.25
C VAL A 434 -14.78 12.81 23.21
N ASN A 435 -15.31 12.15 22.18
CA ASN A 435 -14.56 11.82 20.98
C ASN A 435 -14.76 12.94 19.96
N MET A 436 -13.67 13.36 19.33
CA MET A 436 -13.72 14.33 18.24
C MET A 436 -12.90 13.87 17.05
N ASP A 437 -13.38 14.23 15.86
CA ASP A 437 -12.64 14.12 14.62
C ASP A 437 -12.37 15.53 14.09
N VAL A 438 -11.10 15.95 14.19
CA VAL A 438 -10.63 17.25 13.73
C VAL A 438 -9.55 17.02 12.69
N ARG A 439 -9.74 17.64 11.53
CA ARG A 439 -8.85 17.53 10.37
C ARG A 439 -8.26 18.90 10.03
N PHE A 440 -6.96 18.89 9.78
CA PHE A 440 -6.19 20.07 9.42
C PHE A 440 -5.81 19.97 7.95
N VAL A 441 -6.28 20.94 7.17
CA VAL A 441 -5.87 21.12 5.78
C VAL A 441 -4.71 22.10 5.78
N TYR A 442 -3.55 21.65 5.34
CA TYR A 442 -2.32 22.45 5.40
C TYR A 442 -1.53 22.36 4.10
N ARG A 443 -0.60 23.31 3.92
CA ARG A 443 0.43 23.26 2.88
C ARG A 443 1.72 23.86 3.41
N ILE A 444 2.83 23.62 2.71
CA ILE A 444 4.05 24.42 2.91
C ILE A 444 3.81 25.80 2.28
N GLY A 445 4.09 26.88 3.03
CA GLY A 445 3.84 28.25 2.61
C GLY A 445 4.50 28.59 1.27
N LEU A 446 3.88 29.47 0.48
CA LEU A 446 4.29 29.72 -0.91
C LEU A 446 5.60 30.52 -1.06
N ARG A 447 6.13 31.10 0.02
CA ARG A 447 7.37 31.90 -0.03
C ARG A 447 8.60 31.00 0.06
N ASP A 448 9.71 31.44 -0.52
CA ASP A 448 10.97 30.70 -0.49
C ASP A 448 11.49 30.47 0.94
N GLN A 449 11.28 31.45 1.83
CA GLN A 449 11.63 31.32 3.25
C GLN A 449 10.84 30.22 3.96
N ASP A 450 9.58 30.00 3.57
CA ASP A 450 8.72 28.99 4.19
C ASP A 450 9.17 27.58 3.78
N ALA A 451 9.66 27.41 2.54
CA ALA A 451 10.26 26.16 2.09
C ALA A 451 11.55 25.81 2.85
N LEU A 452 12.41 26.82 3.06
CA LEU A 452 13.63 26.66 3.86
C LEU A 452 13.28 26.29 5.31
N ALA A 453 12.34 27.00 5.92
CA ALA A 453 11.85 26.73 7.26
C ALA A 453 11.29 25.31 7.39
N ALA A 454 10.48 24.86 6.42
CA ALA A 454 9.88 23.53 6.42
C ALA A 454 10.92 22.41 6.51
N ILE A 455 12.03 22.53 5.79
CA ILE A 455 13.09 21.50 5.72
C ILE A 455 14.13 21.62 6.84
N TYR A 456 14.55 22.83 7.21
CA TYR A 456 15.65 23.00 8.16
C TYR A 456 15.22 23.17 9.62
N ASN A 457 14.00 23.63 9.87
CA ASN A 457 13.51 23.84 11.24
C ASN A 457 12.64 22.69 11.75
N ASN A 458 12.24 21.76 10.87
CA ASN A 458 11.38 20.63 11.24
C ASN A 458 11.97 19.32 10.72
N ALA A 459 11.93 18.28 11.56
CA ALA A 459 12.25 16.92 11.13
C ALA A 459 11.07 16.24 10.41
N ASP A 460 9.85 16.50 10.89
CA ASP A 460 8.60 15.92 10.38
C ASP A 460 7.44 16.91 10.60
N VAL A 461 6.93 17.46 9.49
CA VAL A 461 5.86 18.46 9.48
C VAL A 461 4.52 17.88 10.00
N PRO A 462 4.00 16.75 9.47
CA PRO A 462 2.81 16.10 10.02
C PRO A 462 2.87 15.88 11.54
N THR A 463 3.98 15.36 12.06
CA THR A 463 4.13 15.10 13.51
C THR A 463 4.15 16.40 14.32
N LEU A 464 4.77 17.46 13.80
CA LEU A 464 4.75 18.78 14.43
C LEU A 464 3.34 19.36 14.49
N ILE A 465 2.59 19.35 13.39
CA ILE A 465 1.21 19.86 13.35
C ILE A 465 0.35 19.06 14.33
N ARG A 466 0.45 17.72 14.32
CA ARG A 466 -0.34 16.86 15.20
C ARG A 466 -0.06 17.14 16.69
N SER A 467 1.21 17.25 17.08
CA SER A 467 1.58 17.51 18.48
C SER A 467 1.15 18.90 18.94
N THR A 468 1.31 19.91 18.07
CA THR A 468 0.88 21.31 18.32
C THR A 468 -0.64 21.39 18.45
N ALA A 469 -1.38 20.84 17.49
CA ALA A 469 -2.83 20.76 17.51
C ALA A 469 -3.34 20.01 18.74
N SER A 470 -2.70 18.89 19.12
CA SER A 470 -3.11 18.13 20.31
C SER A 470 -2.99 18.95 21.58
N ARG A 471 -1.91 19.72 21.74
CA ARG A 471 -1.71 20.60 22.89
C ARG A 471 -2.79 21.68 22.96
N ILE A 472 -3.07 22.32 21.83
CA ILE A 472 -4.08 23.38 21.74
C ILE A 472 -5.48 22.83 22.00
N LEU A 473 -5.83 21.71 21.37
CA LEU A 473 -7.13 21.05 21.56
C LEU A 473 -7.35 20.66 23.02
N VAL A 474 -6.35 20.07 23.69
CA VAL A 474 -6.47 19.72 25.13
C VAL A 474 -6.73 20.97 25.97
N HIS A 475 -5.99 22.05 25.71
CA HIS A 475 -6.12 23.29 26.48
C HIS A 475 -7.48 23.97 26.25
N ASP A 476 -7.88 24.13 24.99
CA ASP A 476 -9.11 24.83 24.62
C ASP A 476 -10.35 24.06 25.11
N PHE A 477 -10.40 22.74 24.90
CA PHE A 477 -11.55 21.92 25.29
C PHE A 477 -11.68 21.75 26.81
N ALA A 478 -10.58 21.81 27.57
CA ALA A 478 -10.64 21.77 29.03
C ALA A 478 -11.45 22.91 29.64
N SER A 479 -11.67 24.01 28.89
CA SER A 479 -12.45 25.16 29.34
C SER A 479 -13.91 25.17 28.86
N ARG A 480 -14.29 24.26 27.96
CA ARG A 480 -15.61 24.24 27.30
C ARG A 480 -16.50 23.12 27.81
N THR A 481 -17.82 23.34 27.73
CA THR A 481 -18.84 22.33 28.04
C THR A 481 -19.37 21.67 26.79
N LEU A 482 -19.94 20.47 26.93
CA LEU A 482 -20.49 19.69 25.82
C LEU A 482 -21.57 20.46 25.04
N ASP A 483 -22.51 21.11 25.74
CA ASP A 483 -23.59 21.87 25.11
C ASP A 483 -23.07 23.07 24.30
N GLY A 484 -21.98 23.71 24.76
CA GLY A 484 -21.30 24.76 24.01
C GLY A 484 -20.65 24.23 22.73
N LEU A 485 -20.01 23.06 22.80
CA LEU A 485 -19.34 22.42 21.66
C LEU A 485 -20.31 21.86 20.61
N LEU A 486 -21.51 21.44 21.01
CA LEU A 486 -22.55 20.94 20.13
C LEU A 486 -23.48 22.05 19.60
N GLY A 487 -23.43 23.24 20.19
CA GLY A 487 -24.29 24.38 19.89
C GLY A 487 -23.76 25.32 18.80
N ALA A 488 -24.12 26.60 18.90
CA ALA A 488 -23.80 27.63 17.90
C ALA A 488 -22.29 27.89 17.73
N ASP A 489 -21.49 27.64 18.77
CA ASP A 489 -20.04 27.91 18.77
C ASP A 489 -19.24 26.93 17.89
N ARG A 490 -19.86 25.82 17.43
CA ARG A 490 -19.22 24.84 16.55
C ARG A 490 -18.72 25.46 15.23
N VAL A 491 -19.39 26.51 14.74
CA VAL A 491 -19.04 27.16 13.47
C VAL A 491 -17.73 27.96 13.58
N GLY A 492 -17.47 28.60 14.72
CA GLY A 492 -16.25 29.37 14.97
C GLY A 492 -15.09 28.55 15.53
N LEU A 493 -15.39 27.42 16.18
CA LEU A 493 -14.38 26.57 16.84
C LEU A 493 -13.24 26.15 15.91
N GLY A 494 -13.54 25.77 14.67
CA GLY A 494 -12.52 25.40 13.68
C GLY A 494 -11.56 26.56 13.38
N GLU A 495 -12.09 27.76 13.18
CA GLU A 495 -11.30 28.97 12.89
C GLU A 495 -10.42 29.37 14.10
N GLU A 496 -10.96 29.33 15.31
CA GLU A 496 -10.22 29.61 16.55
C GLU A 496 -9.04 28.65 16.76
N ILE A 497 -9.29 27.34 16.62
CA ILE A 497 -8.26 26.30 16.72
C ILE A 497 -7.23 26.48 15.60
N GLY A 498 -7.68 26.73 14.37
CA GLY A 498 -6.80 26.95 13.21
C GLY A 498 -5.85 28.13 13.43
N HIS A 499 -6.35 29.25 13.94
CA HIS A 499 -5.53 30.42 14.27
C HIS A 499 -4.55 30.15 15.40
N ALA A 500 -4.98 29.47 16.47
CA ALA A 500 -4.08 29.10 17.56
C ALA A 500 -2.94 28.19 17.07
N VAL A 501 -3.26 27.17 16.26
CA VAL A 501 -2.28 26.24 15.69
C VAL A 501 -1.33 26.97 14.75
N GLN A 502 -1.85 27.84 13.89
CA GLN A 502 -1.04 28.65 12.98
C GLN A 502 -0.07 29.57 13.75
N ASN A 503 -0.53 30.22 14.83
CA ASN A 503 0.30 31.09 15.64
C ASN A 503 1.48 30.33 16.28
N ASP A 504 1.22 29.16 16.85
CA ASP A 504 2.29 28.31 17.42
C ASP A 504 3.27 27.84 16.33
N LEU A 505 2.77 27.44 15.16
CA LEU A 505 3.60 27.05 14.01
C LEU A 505 4.47 28.20 13.49
N GLN A 506 3.95 29.43 13.51
CA GLN A 506 4.72 30.64 13.15
C GLN A 506 5.82 30.94 14.17
N GLN A 507 5.54 30.81 15.47
CA GLN A 507 6.55 31.00 16.52
C GLN A 507 7.71 30.00 16.38
N LEU A 508 7.41 28.77 15.94
CA LEU A 508 8.42 27.74 15.66
C LEU A 508 9.13 27.94 14.32
N ASN A 509 8.76 28.95 13.52
CA ASN A 509 9.25 29.15 12.15
C ASN A 509 9.14 27.85 11.34
N SER A 510 7.98 27.19 11.37
CA SER A 510 7.81 25.89 10.71
C SER A 510 7.70 25.99 9.20
N GLY A 511 7.35 27.16 8.64
CA GLY A 511 7.11 27.32 7.20
C GLY A 511 5.80 26.69 6.71
N VAL A 512 4.93 26.28 7.63
CA VAL A 512 3.64 25.64 7.35
C VAL A 512 2.51 26.66 7.43
N GLU A 513 1.56 26.53 6.49
CA GLU A 513 0.33 27.31 6.42
C GLU A 513 -0.88 26.38 6.60
N ILE A 514 -1.68 26.63 7.63
CA ILE A 514 -2.98 26.01 7.84
C ILE A 514 -4.00 26.75 6.99
N LEU A 515 -4.62 26.03 6.06
CA LEU A 515 -5.64 26.56 5.14
C LEU A 515 -7.03 26.47 5.75
N ALA A 516 -7.32 25.36 6.42
CA ALA A 516 -8.60 25.15 7.09
C ALA A 516 -8.44 24.14 8.23
N THR A 517 -9.25 24.32 9.26
CA THR A 517 -9.45 23.34 10.32
C THR A 517 -10.92 22.93 10.32
N VAL A 518 -11.17 21.67 10.03
CA VAL A 518 -12.52 21.11 9.91
C VAL A 518 -12.79 20.25 11.12
N VAL A 519 -13.79 20.65 11.91
CA VAL A 519 -14.34 19.83 13.00
C VAL A 519 -15.45 18.99 12.40
N GLU A 520 -15.16 17.73 12.06
CA GLU A 520 -16.12 16.86 11.40
C GLU A 520 -17.16 16.35 12.39
N ALA A 521 -16.73 15.86 13.55
CA ALA A 521 -17.63 15.32 14.56
C ALA A 521 -17.14 15.62 15.98
N ILE A 522 -18.09 15.86 16.89
CA ILE A 522 -17.89 15.85 18.34
C ILE A 522 -19.03 15.02 18.91
N HIS A 523 -18.73 13.95 19.62
CA HIS A 523 -19.75 13.10 20.22
C HIS A 523 -19.27 12.44 21.52
N PRO A 524 -20.18 12.02 22.41
CA PRO A 524 -19.84 11.15 23.51
C PRO A 524 -19.21 9.84 23.02
N PRO A 525 -18.41 9.14 23.85
CA PRO A 525 -17.88 7.82 23.52
C PRO A 525 -19.02 6.87 23.16
N ALA A 526 -18.77 5.93 22.24
CA ALA A 526 -19.79 5.00 21.75
C ALA A 526 -20.55 4.26 22.87
N GLY A 527 -19.85 3.86 23.93
CA GLY A 527 -20.47 3.22 25.10
C GLY A 527 -21.45 4.09 25.89
N ALA A 528 -21.41 5.41 25.73
CA ALA A 528 -22.28 6.37 26.41
C ALA A 528 -23.37 6.96 25.49
N ALA A 529 -23.28 6.79 24.17
CA ALA A 529 -24.17 7.43 23.19
C ALA A 529 -25.66 7.16 23.48
N ASN A 530 -26.03 5.91 23.75
CA ASN A 530 -27.41 5.54 24.07
C ASN A 530 -27.95 6.21 25.34
N ALA A 531 -27.09 6.39 26.36
CA ALA A 531 -27.47 7.07 27.59
C ALA A 531 -27.74 8.55 27.33
N TYR A 532 -26.90 9.21 26.53
CA TYR A 532 -27.11 10.61 26.11
C TYR A 532 -28.38 10.78 25.30
N HIS A 533 -28.62 9.92 24.29
CA HIS A 533 -29.87 9.94 23.53
C HIS A 533 -31.10 9.79 24.43
N SER A 534 -31.02 8.94 25.46
CA SER A 534 -32.11 8.75 26.42
C SER A 534 -32.38 10.00 27.26
N VAL A 535 -31.34 10.71 27.70
CA VAL A 535 -31.48 11.98 28.45
C VAL A 535 -32.10 13.06 27.55
N GLN A 536 -31.62 13.20 26.31
CA GLN A 536 -32.18 14.15 25.34
C GLN A 536 -33.65 13.85 25.04
N ALA A 537 -33.99 12.58 24.81
CA ALA A 537 -35.36 12.15 24.58
C ALA A 537 -36.27 12.45 25.79
N ALA A 538 -35.78 12.22 27.01
CA ALA A 538 -36.50 12.55 28.24
C ALA A 538 -36.71 14.07 28.40
N GLN A 539 -35.70 14.89 28.10
CA GLN A 539 -35.80 16.35 28.16
C GLN A 539 -36.78 16.91 27.11
N ILE A 540 -36.71 16.42 25.87
CA ILE A 540 -37.67 16.78 24.81
C ILE A 540 -39.08 16.34 25.22
N GLY A 541 -39.23 15.14 25.76
CA GLY A 541 -40.50 14.62 26.27
C GLY A 541 -41.08 15.50 27.39
N ALA A 542 -40.26 15.89 28.36
CA ALA A 542 -40.66 16.79 29.45
C ALA A 542 -41.09 18.16 28.91
N GLN A 543 -40.32 18.74 27.99
CA GLN A 543 -40.66 20.03 27.38
C GLN A 543 -41.95 19.95 26.55
N ALA A 544 -42.16 18.85 25.83
CA ALA A 544 -43.39 18.61 25.07
C ALA A 544 -44.61 18.50 26.00
N LEU A 545 -44.48 17.79 27.14
CA LEU A 545 -45.53 17.72 28.15
C LEU A 545 -45.85 19.10 28.72
N ILE A 546 -44.85 19.88 29.11
CA ILE A 546 -45.05 21.25 29.62
C ILE A 546 -45.77 22.12 28.58
N SER A 547 -45.33 22.09 27.31
CA SER A 547 -45.95 22.85 26.24
C SER A 547 -47.40 22.40 25.99
N ARG A 548 -47.69 21.09 26.07
CA ARG A 548 -49.04 20.55 25.95
C ARG A 548 -49.95 21.02 27.08
N GLU A 549 -49.52 20.92 28.32
CA GLU A 549 -50.32 21.36 29.48
C GLU A 549 -50.51 22.89 29.48
N ARG A 550 -49.52 23.66 29.03
CA ARG A 550 -49.68 25.11 28.80
C ARG A 550 -50.73 25.41 27.73
N GLY A 551 -50.75 24.64 26.65
CA GLY A 551 -51.77 24.72 25.60
C GLY A 551 -53.18 24.43 26.15
N ALA A 552 -53.34 23.34 26.89
CA ALA A 552 -54.61 22.96 27.51
C ALA A 552 -55.11 24.01 28.53
N ALA A 553 -54.21 24.56 29.35
CA ALA A 553 -54.55 25.63 30.28
C ALA A 553 -54.98 26.92 29.56
N ALA A 554 -54.28 27.28 28.46
CA ALA A 554 -54.66 28.43 27.64
C ALA A 554 -56.04 28.21 26.97
N GLU A 555 -56.31 27.02 26.46
CA GLU A 555 -57.61 26.66 25.89
C GLU A 555 -58.72 26.77 26.93
N ALA A 556 -58.56 26.16 28.11
CA ALA A 556 -59.55 26.22 29.18
C ALA A 556 -59.82 27.67 29.64
N SER A 557 -58.78 28.49 29.77
CA SER A 557 -58.91 29.91 30.11
C SER A 557 -59.68 30.69 29.03
N ASN A 558 -59.35 30.48 27.76
CA ASN A 558 -60.03 31.13 26.64
C ASN A 558 -61.50 30.70 26.53
N GLN A 559 -61.80 29.41 26.76
CA GLN A 559 -63.18 28.91 26.79
C GLN A 559 -63.99 29.53 27.94
N ALA A 560 -63.41 29.62 29.14
CA ALA A 560 -64.07 30.29 30.28
C ALA A 560 -64.31 31.78 30.00
N GLN A 561 -63.33 32.47 29.40
CA GLN A 561 -63.45 33.88 29.03
C GLN A 561 -64.51 34.09 27.94
N LEU A 562 -64.60 33.19 26.95
CA LEU A 562 -65.63 33.20 25.93
C LEU A 562 -67.02 33.03 26.56
N GLN A 563 -67.21 32.04 27.43
CA GLN A 563 -68.49 31.81 28.11
C GLN A 563 -68.91 33.01 28.99
N ALA A 564 -67.97 33.60 29.73
CA ALA A 564 -68.23 34.79 30.54
C ALA A 564 -68.62 36.00 29.68
N SER A 565 -67.98 36.16 28.51
CA SER A 565 -68.31 37.22 27.56
C SER A 565 -69.68 37.01 26.95
N LEU A 566 -69.99 35.79 26.46
CA LEU A 566 -71.31 35.45 25.93
C LEU A 566 -72.43 35.67 26.96
N ALA A 567 -72.22 35.25 28.21
CA ALA A 567 -73.19 35.44 29.29
C ALA A 567 -73.43 36.93 29.59
N ARG A 568 -72.36 37.74 29.65
CA ARG A 568 -72.46 39.18 29.85
C ARG A 568 -73.14 39.87 28.68
N ASP A 569 -72.77 39.52 27.46
CA ASP A 569 -73.30 40.11 26.24
C ASP A 569 -74.79 39.78 26.11
N GLN A 570 -75.20 38.53 26.35
CA GLN A 570 -76.59 38.11 26.37
C GLN A 570 -77.40 38.85 27.45
N ALA A 571 -76.89 38.95 28.68
CA ALA A 571 -77.55 39.70 29.74
C ALA A 571 -77.70 41.20 29.39
N SER A 572 -76.68 41.79 28.77
CA SER A 572 -76.72 43.19 28.31
C SER A 572 -77.71 43.40 27.17
N ALA A 573 -77.79 42.45 26.23
CA ALA A 573 -78.73 42.48 25.11
C ALA A 573 -80.17 42.38 25.63
N SER A 574 -80.46 41.39 26.48
CA SER A 574 -81.77 41.24 27.11
C SER A 574 -82.16 42.45 27.96
N ALA A 575 -81.25 43.03 28.74
CA ALA A 575 -81.52 44.24 29.50
C ALA A 575 -81.85 45.44 28.59
N ARG A 576 -81.12 45.61 27.49
CA ARG A 576 -81.40 46.66 26.50
C ARG A 576 -82.74 46.42 25.79
N GLU A 577 -83.06 45.19 25.43
CA GLU A 577 -84.33 44.81 24.81
C GLU A 577 -85.52 45.06 25.76
N ILE A 578 -85.43 44.65 27.03
CA ILE A 578 -86.45 44.91 28.04
C ILE A 578 -86.64 46.41 28.27
N ASN A 579 -85.55 47.17 28.40
CA ASN A 579 -85.66 48.62 28.59
C ASN A 579 -86.25 49.31 27.36
N ALA A 580 -85.84 48.94 26.14
CA ALA A 580 -86.37 49.50 24.92
C ALA A 580 -87.85 49.16 24.71
N THR A 581 -88.27 47.92 24.99
CA THR A 581 -89.67 47.50 24.92
C THR A 581 -90.52 48.20 25.99
N ALA A 582 -90.02 48.35 27.21
CA ALA A 582 -90.70 49.12 28.26
C ALA A 582 -90.86 50.60 27.89
N GLN A 583 -89.82 51.24 27.35
CA GLN A 583 -89.89 52.63 26.86
C GLN A 583 -90.88 52.77 25.70
N ALA A 584 -90.88 51.83 24.76
CA ALA A 584 -91.84 51.82 23.65
C ALA A 584 -93.28 51.65 24.16
N ALA A 585 -93.50 50.78 25.14
CA ALA A 585 -94.81 50.57 25.77
C ALA A 585 -95.28 51.81 26.53
N ASP A 586 -94.40 52.47 27.29
CA ASP A 586 -94.71 53.71 28.03
C ASP A 586 -95.05 54.88 27.08
N LEU A 587 -94.26 55.06 26.02
CA LEU A 587 -94.54 56.05 24.97
C LEU A 587 -95.88 55.77 24.28
N LYS A 588 -96.14 54.50 23.94
CA LYS A 588 -97.40 54.08 23.32
C LYS A 588 -98.58 54.34 24.25
N PHE A 589 -98.50 53.89 25.50
CA PHE A 589 -99.55 54.10 26.50
C PHE A 589 -99.83 55.60 26.73
N SER A 590 -98.78 56.41 26.85
CA SER A 590 -98.89 57.86 27.00
C SER A 590 -99.56 58.52 25.79
N ALA A 591 -99.23 58.07 24.57
CA ALA A 591 -99.87 58.55 23.35
C ALA A 591 -101.35 58.13 23.27
N GLU A 592 -101.66 56.87 23.61
CA GLU A 592 -103.03 56.35 23.65
C GLU A 592 -103.87 57.06 24.73
N GLN A 593 -103.31 57.33 25.92
CA GLN A 593 -103.98 58.09 26.98
C GLN A 593 -104.32 59.51 26.51
N LYS A 594 -103.39 60.20 25.82
CA LYS A 594 -103.64 61.52 25.22
C LYS A 594 -104.74 61.44 24.16
N ALA A 595 -104.67 60.46 23.25
CA ALA A 595 -105.69 60.25 22.23
C ALA A 595 -107.08 59.99 22.84
N TYR A 596 -107.17 59.12 23.85
CA TYR A 596 -108.41 58.84 24.58
C TYR A 596 -108.96 60.09 25.27
N SER A 597 -108.12 60.91 25.91
CA SER A 597 -108.57 62.15 26.55
C SER A 597 -109.19 63.15 25.55
N SER A 598 -108.76 63.11 24.29
CA SER A 598 -109.27 64.00 23.22
C SER A 598 -110.52 63.47 22.51
N ALA A 599 -110.64 62.15 22.30
CA ALA A 599 -111.67 61.54 21.45
C ALA A 599 -112.62 60.55 22.17
N GLY A 600 -112.33 60.20 23.43
CA GLY A 600 -113.19 59.37 24.28
C GLY A 600 -113.57 58.01 23.67
N GLN A 601 -114.88 57.73 23.58
CA GLN A 601 -115.40 56.44 23.08
C GLN A 601 -115.09 56.18 21.60
N ALA A 602 -114.90 57.22 20.78
CA ALA A 602 -114.59 57.06 19.36
C ALA A 602 -113.23 56.36 19.16
N PHE A 603 -112.23 56.72 19.96
CA PHE A 603 -110.90 56.09 19.93
C PHE A 603 -110.95 54.60 20.32
N VAL A 604 -111.75 54.24 21.33
CA VAL A 604 -111.89 52.84 21.77
C VAL A 604 -112.53 51.98 20.68
N LEU A 605 -113.56 52.51 20.01
CA LEU A 605 -114.20 51.83 18.90
C LEU A 605 -113.24 51.64 17.71
N GLU A 606 -112.50 52.69 17.33
CA GLU A 606 -111.51 52.61 16.26
C GLU A 606 -110.41 51.60 16.59
N GLN A 607 -109.89 51.61 17.81
CA GLN A 607 -108.87 50.65 18.24
C GLN A 607 -109.41 49.21 18.25
N TYR A 608 -110.66 49.00 18.70
CA TYR A 608 -111.32 47.70 18.64
C TYR A 608 -111.45 47.21 17.19
N LEU A 609 -111.94 48.06 16.29
CA LEU A 609 -112.09 47.72 14.88
C LEU A 609 -110.74 47.50 14.19
N SER A 610 -109.70 48.26 14.55
CA SER A 610 -108.33 48.10 14.04
C SER A 610 -107.71 46.78 14.51
N GLN A 611 -107.83 46.44 15.79
CA GLN A 611 -107.36 45.14 16.31
C GLN A 611 -108.16 43.97 15.74
N LEU A 612 -109.47 44.13 15.59
CA LEU A 612 -110.33 43.15 14.96
C LEU A 612 -109.95 42.98 13.48
N SER A 613 -109.66 44.07 12.75
CA SER A 613 -109.16 44.03 11.38
C SER A 613 -107.81 43.31 11.27
N LEU A 614 -106.85 43.62 12.16
CA LEU A 614 -105.54 42.97 12.21
C LEU A 614 -105.67 41.46 12.52
N GLY A 615 -106.48 41.09 13.51
CA GLY A 615 -106.72 39.70 13.90
C GLY A 615 -107.48 38.91 12.83
N LEU A 616 -108.40 39.56 12.11
CA LEU A 616 -109.19 38.94 11.05
C LEU A 616 -108.50 38.96 9.67
N SER A 617 -107.33 39.61 9.54
CA SER A 617 -106.66 39.82 8.25
C SER A 617 -106.23 38.51 7.54
N LYS A 618 -106.13 37.39 8.27
CA LYS A 618 -105.90 36.03 7.73
C LYS A 618 -107.02 35.02 8.08
N ALA A 619 -108.14 35.48 8.65
CA ALA A 619 -109.22 34.60 9.07
C ALA A 619 -110.16 34.28 7.90
N LYS A 620 -110.55 33.00 7.77
CA LYS A 620 -111.58 32.55 6.82
C LYS A 620 -112.95 32.84 7.44
N LEU A 621 -113.58 33.93 7.01
CA LEU A 621 -114.80 34.46 7.61
C LEU A 621 -116.06 33.96 6.91
N LEU A 622 -117.06 33.57 7.71
CA LEU A 622 -118.45 33.38 7.28
C LEU A 622 -119.28 34.45 7.98
N VAL A 623 -119.81 35.41 7.24
CA VAL A 623 -120.65 36.46 7.82
C VAL A 623 -122.11 36.07 7.64
N LEU A 624 -122.80 35.90 8.77
CA LEU A 624 -124.22 35.57 8.88
C LEU A 624 -124.94 36.76 9.50
N ASP A 625 -125.80 37.46 8.76
CA ASP A 625 -126.63 38.53 9.33
C ASP A 625 -128.12 38.20 9.20
N HIS A 626 -128.76 38.01 10.34
CA HIS A 626 -130.19 37.71 10.44
C HIS A 626 -131.09 38.95 10.22
N ARG A 627 -130.53 40.16 10.09
CA ARG A 627 -131.28 41.41 9.93
C ARG A 627 -131.49 41.84 8.48
N LEU A 628 -130.83 41.20 7.51
CA LEU A 628 -130.78 41.63 6.11
C LEU A 628 -131.66 40.79 5.15
N GLY A 629 -132.48 39.84 5.63
CA GLY A 629 -133.36 39.01 4.78
C GLY A 629 -134.56 38.38 5.49
N GLY A 630 -135.66 38.17 4.76
CA GLY A 630 -136.94 37.63 5.28
C GLY A 630 -136.88 36.15 5.70
N SER A 631 -137.90 35.73 6.46
CA SER A 631 -137.98 34.55 7.34
C SER A 631 -137.73 33.15 6.76
N SER A 632 -137.16 33.00 5.57
CA SER A 632 -136.84 31.69 4.97
C SER A 632 -135.48 31.61 4.26
N ASN A 633 -134.65 32.65 4.25
CA ASN A 633 -133.23 32.57 3.82
C ASN A 633 -132.42 33.77 4.32
N ALA A 634 -131.52 33.57 5.30
CA ALA A 634 -130.61 34.63 5.77
C ALA A 634 -129.42 34.80 4.80
N PRO A 635 -129.12 36.03 4.34
CA PRO A 635 -128.00 36.26 3.44
C PRO A 635 -126.68 35.89 4.14
N THR A 636 -125.94 34.98 3.53
CA THR A 636 -124.65 34.48 4.03
C THR A 636 -123.55 34.90 3.07
N ILE A 637 -122.56 35.65 3.55
CA ILE A 637 -121.36 35.97 2.78
C ILE A 637 -120.25 35.02 3.24
N ASP A 638 -119.96 34.01 2.43
CA ASP A 638 -118.92 33.03 2.70
C ASP A 638 -117.59 33.45 2.05
N LEU A 639 -116.69 34.03 2.85
CA LEU A 639 -115.35 34.42 2.42
C LEU A 639 -114.32 33.30 2.60
N ARG A 640 -114.76 32.06 2.88
CA ARG A 640 -113.87 30.91 3.14
C ARG A 640 -113.44 30.17 1.87
N THR A 641 -114.14 30.34 0.75
CA THR A 641 -113.97 29.52 -0.47
C THR A 641 -113.58 30.39 -1.67
N PHE A 642 -112.30 30.37 -2.04
CA PHE A 642 -111.83 30.81 -3.36
C PHE A 642 -111.39 29.55 -4.11
N THR A 643 -112.29 28.98 -4.92
CA THR A 643 -111.94 27.87 -5.83
C THR A 643 -112.19 28.32 -7.27
N LEU A 644 -111.11 28.51 -8.03
CA LEU A 644 -111.15 28.62 -9.50
C LEU A 644 -111.33 27.21 -10.11
N PRO A 645 -111.97 27.06 -11.30
CA PRO A 645 -112.12 25.77 -11.97
C PRO A 645 -110.75 25.17 -12.35
N ALA A 646 -110.56 23.88 -12.10
CA ALA A 646 -109.35 23.14 -12.43
C ALA A 646 -109.35 22.65 -13.90
N ASP A 647 -108.20 22.71 -14.56
CA ASP A 647 -107.87 21.96 -15.78
C ASP A 647 -107.00 20.74 -15.38
N PRO A 648 -107.17 19.53 -15.97
CA PRO A 648 -106.57 18.32 -15.45
C PRO A 648 -105.20 18.05 -16.09
N THR A 649 -104.15 17.93 -15.28
CA THR A 649 -103.31 16.73 -15.14
C THR A 649 -102.04 17.03 -14.33
N PRO A 650 -101.63 16.15 -13.39
CA PRO A 650 -100.42 16.32 -12.62
C PRO A 650 -99.24 15.58 -13.26
N ALA A 651 -98.05 16.16 -13.23
CA ALA A 651 -96.80 15.42 -13.37
C ALA A 651 -96.14 15.28 -11.99
N ARG A 652 -96.06 14.03 -11.53
CA ARG A 652 -95.33 13.60 -10.35
C ARG A 652 -93.83 13.84 -10.51
N THR A 653 -93.23 14.29 -9.42
CA THR A 653 -91.79 14.19 -9.09
C THR A 653 -91.27 12.75 -9.21
N PRO A 654 -90.02 12.58 -9.63
CA PRO A 654 -89.04 11.91 -8.76
C PRO A 654 -87.76 12.76 -8.69
N ALA A 655 -87.35 13.19 -7.50
CA ALA A 655 -86.41 12.48 -6.64
C ALA A 655 -85.05 12.24 -7.33
N GLN A 656 -83.98 12.84 -6.79
CA GLN A 656 -82.99 11.99 -6.14
C GLN A 656 -82.19 12.72 -5.05
N PRO A 657 -81.82 11.99 -3.98
CA PRO A 657 -81.06 12.45 -2.83
C PRO A 657 -79.55 12.20 -3.00
N GLY A 658 -78.74 13.01 -2.32
CA GLY A 658 -77.31 12.76 -2.12
C GLY A 658 -76.87 13.24 -0.74
N VAL A 659 -77.00 12.34 0.25
CA VAL A 659 -76.23 12.32 1.51
C VAL A 659 -74.86 11.73 1.13
N ALA A 660 -73.76 12.48 1.30
CA ALA A 660 -72.78 12.41 2.40
C ALA A 660 -72.06 11.05 2.50
N PRO A 661 -70.96 10.87 3.27
CA PRO A 661 -70.15 11.80 4.06
C PRO A 661 -68.65 11.83 3.67
#